data_AF-A0A150P2G7-F1
#
_entry.id   AF-A0A150P2G7-F1
#
_cell.length_a   1.000
_cell.length_b   1.000
_cell.length_c   1.000
_cell.angle_alpha   90.00
_cell.angle_beta   90.00
_cell.angle_gamma   90.00
#
_symmetry.space_group_name_H-M   'P 1'
#
loop_
_entity.id
_entity.type
_entity.pdbx_description
1 polymer ?
#
loop_
_entity_poly.entity_id
_entity_poly.type
_entity_poly.pdbx_seq_one_letter_code
_entity_poly.pdbx_strand_id
1 'polypeptide(L)'
;MAVLLEEAIEQLRERIEAGAPRIAIQAPPGFGKTTVLRGLAASLAGRRRIVRIGLPEGDDAALVALVEAAAQLDGGTPALLERVVPRHEPARVAWADRIAAVREALSCAGDDLLLLVDGPRFQTTPGAESELFARRAVELTETLLAARAGTLVLAGSWVPDGIAEDAGFRLPLVRDPFMARAHDASDRLGRGLPHVPPPVVQQVLRALEAAGVDVERIPAHDLRLDRLVPRLGRALSESPEGRRVIARLAALRVPFSDSLLERAGFMALPPRTRSVVGPLVEVLDDGSRLVPEALARQTRALLLAGHPDWRLDGHQSDAHHLAAAYHRERFQAARERGDVGAAVREELEEIYQLTEAGDAAALLSRSLQFVEQYDALGKSLSQKALRAPREQEEKLRRDAVRAYERAVEHDERDAYAHHYIAYNLDILGTEPERVEREYVKARDLAPGHSWYHGRYVCFLVTRVWMKEARAAWEQALNDLAATGPLQAQVYEALHGQAARLLLSRGRLDFAAEVLEDVPRELRASWWQALDQLCVCLEEDRDERLVFPPTLPLAMRWKGPHLADEREVHAWKPGRVFGRDEQVVLLLVADHPDTVSTLCLSKGDLGEVWNASPSQLRVGTFVELIEYADGTRAMEIWDRLSSSFEAVPGLPKLFPSPDRYVRRAFA
;
A
#
# COMPACT_ATOMS: atom_id res chain seq x y z
N MET A 1 5.22 -34.61 2.82
CA MET A 1 5.03 -33.22 3.28
C MET A 1 5.05 -33.12 4.81
N ALA A 2 4.13 -33.74 5.54
CA ALA A 2 4.19 -33.80 7.01
C ALA A 2 5.56 -34.29 7.51
N VAL A 3 6.06 -35.38 6.93
CA VAL A 3 7.41 -35.94 7.17
C VAL A 3 8.55 -34.90 7.02
N LEU A 4 8.45 -33.98 6.05
CA LEU A 4 9.49 -32.97 5.81
C LEU A 4 9.43 -31.80 6.80
N LEU A 5 8.24 -31.50 7.34
CA LEU A 5 8.09 -30.49 8.39
C LEU A 5 8.55 -31.04 9.75
N GLU A 6 8.26 -32.31 10.04
CA GLU A 6 8.77 -33.03 11.22
C GLU A 6 10.30 -33.11 11.21
N GLU A 7 10.90 -33.47 10.07
CA GLU A 7 12.35 -33.46 9.90
C GLU A 7 12.95 -32.07 10.14
N ALA A 8 12.27 -31.01 9.67
CA ALA A 8 12.71 -29.65 9.91
C ALA A 8 12.64 -29.24 11.40
N ILE A 9 11.61 -29.67 12.12
CA ILE A 9 11.50 -29.45 13.57
C ILE A 9 12.64 -30.16 14.31
N GLU A 10 12.96 -31.39 13.91
CA GLU A 10 14.05 -32.17 14.51
C GLU A 10 15.42 -31.51 14.28
N GLN A 11 15.73 -31.12 13.05
CA GLN A 11 17.00 -30.44 12.73
C GLN A 11 17.15 -29.11 13.48
N LEU A 12 16.05 -28.36 13.66
CA LEU A 12 16.07 -27.14 14.47
C LEU A 12 16.31 -27.44 15.95
N ARG A 13 15.68 -28.49 16.48
CA ARG A 13 15.91 -28.92 17.87
C ARG A 13 17.38 -29.26 18.11
N GLU A 14 17.99 -30.05 17.23
CA GLU A 14 19.41 -30.42 17.33
C GLU A 14 20.33 -29.19 17.38
N ARG A 15 20.06 -28.16 16.55
CA ARG A 15 20.83 -26.91 16.55
C ARG A 15 20.68 -26.13 17.85
N ILE A 16 19.47 -26.09 18.40
CA ILE A 16 19.19 -25.42 19.69
C ILE A 16 19.90 -26.15 20.83
N GLU A 17 19.88 -27.47 20.83
CA GLU A 17 20.58 -28.29 21.82
C GLU A 17 22.11 -28.18 21.68
N ALA A 18 22.61 -27.94 20.46
CA ALA A 18 24.02 -27.62 20.20
C ALA A 18 24.45 -26.21 20.64
N GLY A 19 23.51 -25.39 21.15
CA GLY A 19 23.82 -24.06 21.69
C GLY A 19 23.86 -22.94 20.64
N ALA A 20 23.20 -23.13 19.48
CA ALA A 20 23.09 -22.07 18.48
C ALA A 20 22.37 -20.84 19.07
N PRO A 21 23.01 -19.64 19.07
CA PRO A 21 22.43 -18.46 19.70
C PRO A 21 21.34 -17.82 18.83
N ARG A 22 21.48 -17.89 17.50
CA ARG A 22 20.56 -17.27 16.54
C ARG A 22 20.36 -18.14 15.31
N ILE A 23 19.11 -18.48 15.01
CA ILE A 23 18.72 -19.32 13.88
C ILE A 23 17.71 -18.56 13.03
N ALA A 24 17.89 -18.53 11.70
CA ALA A 24 16.92 -17.96 10.78
C ALA A 24 16.24 -19.06 9.94
N ILE A 25 14.92 -19.12 9.97
CA ILE A 25 14.07 -19.93 9.08
C ILE A 25 13.61 -19.05 7.93
N GLN A 26 14.22 -19.21 6.76
CA GLN A 26 13.85 -18.46 5.57
C GLN A 26 13.03 -19.32 4.61
N ALA A 27 11.81 -18.88 4.31
CA ALA A 27 10.98 -19.50 3.28
C ALA A 27 9.90 -18.52 2.77
N PRO A 28 9.46 -18.61 1.50
CA PRO A 28 8.38 -17.76 1.01
C PRO A 28 7.07 -17.96 1.80
N PRO A 29 6.07 -17.07 1.62
CA PRO A 29 4.75 -17.24 2.24
C PRO A 29 4.10 -18.58 1.88
N GLY A 30 3.48 -19.24 2.85
CA GLY A 30 2.74 -20.50 2.63
C GLY A 30 3.56 -21.80 2.74
N PHE A 31 4.85 -21.72 3.02
CA PHE A 31 5.75 -22.89 3.13
C PHE A 31 5.82 -23.53 4.54
N GLY A 32 4.91 -23.19 5.45
CA GLY A 32 4.79 -23.88 6.75
C GLY A 32 5.72 -23.38 7.87
N LYS A 33 6.35 -22.20 7.72
CA LYS A 33 7.21 -21.58 8.77
C LYS A 33 6.53 -21.53 10.14
N THR A 34 5.31 -20.99 10.20
CA THR A 34 4.50 -20.88 11.42
C THR A 34 4.18 -22.25 12.01
N THR A 35 3.98 -23.27 11.18
CA THR A 35 3.76 -24.65 11.61
C THR A 35 5.02 -25.23 12.23
N VAL A 36 6.19 -25.00 11.63
CA VAL A 36 7.48 -25.43 12.18
C VAL A 36 7.78 -24.75 13.52
N LEU A 37 7.55 -23.43 13.64
CA LEU A 37 7.72 -22.74 14.92
C LEU A 37 6.79 -23.28 16.01
N ARG A 38 5.53 -23.59 15.68
CA ARG A 38 4.59 -24.20 16.62
C ARG A 38 5.02 -25.60 17.06
N GLY A 39 5.41 -26.45 16.11
CA GLY A 39 5.92 -27.79 16.41
C GLY A 39 7.21 -27.76 17.23
N LEU A 40 8.10 -26.80 16.97
CA LEU A 40 9.31 -26.57 17.75
C LEU A 40 9.00 -26.10 19.18
N ALA A 41 8.04 -25.20 19.34
CA ALA A 41 7.58 -24.77 20.67
C ALA A 41 7.02 -25.95 21.47
N ALA A 42 6.20 -26.80 20.84
CA ALA A 42 5.62 -27.98 21.48
C ALA A 42 6.69 -29.02 21.84
N SER A 43 7.68 -29.27 20.97
CA SER A 43 8.72 -30.29 21.20
C SER A 43 9.71 -29.92 22.30
N LEU A 44 9.86 -28.63 22.59
CA LEU A 44 10.75 -28.10 23.64
C LEU A 44 10.00 -27.66 24.92
N ALA A 45 8.67 -27.78 24.95
CA ALA A 45 7.85 -27.41 26.09
C ALA A 45 8.32 -28.14 27.36
N GLY A 46 8.50 -27.40 28.47
CA GLY A 46 8.97 -27.93 29.74
C GLY A 46 10.50 -28.12 29.86
N ARG A 47 11.27 -27.99 28.78
CA ARG A 47 12.75 -28.02 28.79
C ARG A 47 13.39 -26.64 28.78
N ARG A 48 12.72 -25.69 28.14
CA ARG A 48 13.14 -24.28 28.02
C ARG A 48 11.97 -23.39 28.39
N ARG A 49 12.28 -22.16 28.78
CA ARG A 49 11.28 -21.10 28.85
C ARG A 49 11.05 -20.59 27.43
N ILE A 50 9.86 -20.79 26.88
CA ILE A 50 9.57 -20.47 25.47
C ILE A 50 8.69 -19.23 25.40
N VAL A 51 9.11 -18.26 24.60
CA VAL A 51 8.30 -17.08 24.24
C VAL A 51 8.14 -17.08 22.72
N ARG A 52 6.90 -17.24 22.25
CA ARG A 52 6.56 -17.25 20.83
C ARG A 52 5.77 -16.00 20.48
N ILE A 53 6.33 -15.17 19.62
CA ILE A 53 5.76 -13.90 19.19
C ILE A 53 5.44 -14.00 17.72
N GLY A 54 4.16 -13.83 17.37
CA GLY A 54 3.75 -13.62 15.98
C GLY A 54 3.61 -12.13 15.71
N LEU A 55 4.22 -11.64 14.64
CA LEU A 55 3.88 -10.32 14.09
C LEU A 55 2.84 -10.57 12.99
N PRO A 56 1.53 -10.46 13.29
CA PRO A 56 0.52 -10.60 12.25
C PRO A 56 0.70 -9.51 11.20
N GLU A 57 0.08 -9.66 10.03
CA GLU A 57 -0.02 -8.53 9.12
C GLU A 57 -1.11 -7.56 9.61
N GLY A 58 -0.90 -6.27 9.35
CA GLY A 58 -1.80 -5.20 9.75
C GLY A 58 -1.06 -4.01 10.36
N ASP A 59 -1.79 -2.90 10.52
CA ASP A 59 -1.27 -1.69 11.15
C ASP A 59 -1.08 -1.86 12.67
N ASP A 60 -1.72 -2.87 13.29
CA ASP A 60 -1.61 -3.20 14.72
C ASP A 60 -0.58 -4.30 15.03
N ALA A 61 0.15 -4.78 14.03
CA ALA A 61 1.05 -5.93 14.14
C ALA A 61 2.01 -5.86 15.33
N ALA A 62 2.65 -4.70 15.50
CA ALA A 62 3.60 -4.46 16.58
C ALA A 62 2.91 -4.41 17.95
N LEU A 63 1.67 -3.92 18.02
CA LEU A 63 0.89 -3.79 19.25
C LEU A 63 0.54 -5.19 19.79
N VAL A 64 0.01 -6.05 18.91
CA VAL A 64 -0.32 -7.45 19.24
C VAL A 64 0.93 -8.21 19.67
N ALA A 65 2.01 -8.12 18.89
CA ALA A 65 3.27 -8.80 19.20
C ALA A 65 3.89 -8.32 20.52
N LEU A 66 3.79 -7.03 20.85
CA LEU A 66 4.27 -6.49 22.12
C LEU A 66 3.47 -7.03 23.31
N VAL A 67 2.15 -7.11 23.20
CA VAL A 67 1.28 -7.70 24.22
C VAL A 67 1.55 -9.19 24.39
N GLU A 68 1.70 -9.93 23.27
CA GLU A 68 2.06 -11.35 23.32
C GLU A 68 3.41 -11.59 24.01
N ALA A 69 4.40 -10.73 23.74
CA ALA A 69 5.70 -10.77 24.39
C ALA A 69 5.57 -10.52 25.89
N ALA A 70 4.87 -9.46 26.27
CA ALA A 70 4.67 -9.08 27.67
C ALA A 70 3.97 -10.19 28.47
N ALA A 71 2.86 -10.72 27.94
CA ALA A 71 2.09 -11.77 28.60
C ALA A 71 2.88 -13.08 28.80
N GLN A 72 3.75 -13.45 27.86
CA GLN A 72 4.56 -14.67 27.97
C GLN A 72 5.83 -14.49 28.81
N LEU A 73 6.38 -13.28 28.86
CA LEU A 73 7.53 -12.93 29.70
C LEU A 73 7.15 -12.73 31.18
N ASP A 74 5.87 -12.66 31.51
CA ASP A 74 5.41 -12.35 32.86
C ASP A 74 5.49 -13.51 33.86
N GLY A 75 5.81 -14.73 33.40
CA GLY A 75 6.12 -15.87 34.27
C GLY A 75 5.01 -16.27 35.26
N GLY A 76 3.78 -15.78 35.06
CA GLY A 76 2.61 -16.07 35.91
C GLY A 76 2.08 -14.88 36.73
N THR A 77 2.75 -13.73 36.75
CA THR A 77 2.23 -12.49 37.36
C THR A 77 2.03 -11.41 36.30
N PRO A 78 0.90 -10.70 36.20
CA PRO A 78 0.61 -9.78 35.08
C PRO A 78 1.34 -8.42 35.19
N ALA A 79 2.52 -8.36 35.83
CA ALA A 79 3.18 -7.10 36.17
C ALA A 79 3.76 -6.36 34.96
N LEU A 80 4.41 -7.07 34.04
CA LEU A 80 4.90 -6.52 32.78
C LEU A 80 3.73 -6.16 31.87
N LEU A 81 2.72 -7.03 31.78
CA LEU A 81 1.53 -6.75 30.99
C LEU A 81 0.80 -5.51 31.50
N GLU A 82 0.71 -5.29 32.82
CA GLU A 82 0.14 -4.06 33.39
C GLU A 82 0.98 -2.81 33.10
N ARG A 83 2.30 -2.93 32.92
CA ARG A 83 3.16 -1.82 32.45
C ARG A 83 2.96 -1.53 30.96
N VAL A 84 2.72 -2.57 30.15
CA VAL A 84 2.52 -2.44 28.71
C VAL A 84 1.10 -2.01 28.39
N VAL A 85 0.09 -2.47 29.13
CA VAL A 85 -1.33 -2.18 28.93
C VAL A 85 -1.98 -1.97 30.31
N PRO A 86 -1.84 -0.78 30.92
CA PRO A 86 -2.40 -0.55 32.25
C PRO A 86 -3.93 -0.49 32.21
N ARG A 87 -4.55 -0.83 33.33
CA ARG A 87 -6.02 -0.86 33.45
C ARG A 87 -6.68 0.50 33.32
N HIS A 88 -5.95 1.58 33.63
CA HIS A 88 -6.45 2.95 33.61
C HIS A 88 -5.73 3.73 32.52
N GLU A 89 -6.52 4.30 31.59
CA GLU A 89 -6.04 5.12 30.47
C GLU A 89 -4.88 4.47 29.68
N PRO A 90 -5.02 3.22 29.22
CA PRO A 90 -3.93 2.49 28.57
C PRO A 90 -3.32 3.25 27.41
N ALA A 91 -4.10 3.90 26.56
CA ALA A 91 -3.60 4.68 25.43
C ALA A 91 -2.55 5.75 25.81
N ARG A 92 -2.59 6.32 27.02
CA ARG A 92 -1.66 7.39 27.43
C ARG A 92 -0.23 6.94 27.68
N VAL A 93 0.02 5.64 27.81
CA VAL A 93 1.40 5.14 27.94
C VAL A 93 2.07 5.20 26.57
N ALA A 94 3.12 6.02 26.46
CA ALA A 94 3.87 6.19 25.23
C ALA A 94 4.48 4.85 24.78
N TRP A 95 4.51 4.62 23.47
CA TRP A 95 5.09 3.41 22.88
C TRP A 95 6.52 3.12 23.38
N ALA A 96 7.35 4.17 23.50
CA ALA A 96 8.74 4.06 23.96
C ALA A 96 8.84 3.45 25.37
N ASP A 97 7.92 3.81 26.28
CA ASP A 97 7.91 3.28 27.65
C ASP A 97 7.49 1.80 27.67
N ARG A 98 6.55 1.41 26.81
CA ARG A 98 6.11 0.01 26.70
C ARG A 98 7.21 -0.89 26.14
N ILE A 99 7.88 -0.42 25.08
CA ILE A 99 9.05 -1.10 24.50
C ILE A 99 10.18 -1.19 25.52
N ALA A 100 10.44 -0.12 26.28
CA ALA A 100 11.46 -0.13 27.33
C ALA A 100 11.14 -1.18 28.42
N ALA A 101 9.87 -1.32 28.82
CA ALA A 101 9.46 -2.34 29.78
C ALA A 101 9.72 -3.77 29.28
N VAL A 102 9.36 -4.07 28.02
CA VAL A 102 9.62 -5.39 27.41
C VAL A 102 11.12 -5.63 27.23
N ARG A 103 11.89 -4.61 26.84
CA ARG A 103 13.36 -4.69 26.74
C ARG A 103 14.02 -5.01 28.07
N GLU A 104 13.56 -4.38 29.15
CA GLU A 104 14.03 -4.64 30.52
C GLU A 104 13.76 -6.10 30.90
N ALA A 105 12.54 -6.59 30.66
CA ALA A 105 12.16 -7.97 30.95
C ALA A 105 12.99 -8.99 30.15
N LEU A 106 13.22 -8.73 28.87
CA LEU A 106 14.07 -9.56 28.00
C LEU A 106 15.53 -9.58 28.46
N SER A 107 16.03 -8.47 29.00
CA SER A 107 17.41 -8.39 29.53
C SER A 107 17.58 -9.22 30.81
N CYS A 108 16.50 -9.46 31.54
CA CYS A 108 16.47 -10.24 32.78
C CYS A 108 16.09 -11.72 32.57
N ALA A 109 15.70 -12.13 31.35
CA ALA A 109 15.07 -13.43 31.11
C ALA A 109 16.01 -14.64 31.20
N GLY A 110 17.34 -14.44 31.12
CA GLY A 110 18.34 -15.49 31.29
C GLY A 110 18.61 -16.34 30.03
N ASP A 111 19.64 -17.19 30.10
CA ASP A 111 20.10 -18.04 28.98
C ASP A 111 19.20 -19.28 28.77
N ASP A 112 18.19 -19.49 29.61
CA ASP A 112 17.18 -20.55 29.45
C ASP A 112 16.00 -20.15 28.56
N LEU A 113 15.92 -18.87 28.17
CA LEU A 113 14.91 -18.33 27.27
C LEU A 113 15.18 -18.74 25.81
N LEU A 114 14.15 -19.32 25.18
CA LEU A 114 14.04 -19.54 23.74
C LEU A 114 13.00 -18.55 23.18
N LEU A 115 13.45 -17.63 22.34
CA LEU A 115 12.60 -16.64 21.69
C LEU A 115 12.30 -17.07 20.25
N LEU A 116 11.02 -17.25 19.91
CA LEU A 116 10.56 -17.65 18.58
C LEU A 116 9.78 -16.48 17.96
N VAL A 117 10.30 -15.87 16.89
CA VAL A 117 9.68 -14.70 16.24
C VAL A 117 9.22 -15.06 14.83
N ASP A 118 7.91 -14.97 14.58
CA ASP A 118 7.30 -15.21 13.28
C ASP A 118 6.97 -13.87 12.59
N GLY A 119 7.46 -13.68 11.36
CA GLY A 119 7.23 -12.48 10.55
C GLY A 119 7.98 -11.20 10.99
N PRO A 120 9.26 -11.25 11.43
CA PRO A 120 9.98 -10.05 11.84
C PRO A 120 10.07 -9.01 10.71
N ARG A 121 10.06 -7.72 11.07
CA ARG A 121 10.19 -6.59 10.14
C ARG A 121 11.53 -5.89 10.37
N PHE A 122 12.37 -5.83 9.35
CA PHE A 122 13.72 -5.27 9.46
C PHE A 122 13.86 -3.89 8.81
N GLN A 123 12.89 -3.48 8.00
CA GLN A 123 12.93 -2.22 7.27
C GLN A 123 11.51 -1.67 7.14
N THR A 124 11.40 -0.34 7.15
CA THR A 124 10.19 0.35 6.76
C THR A 124 10.05 0.27 5.23
N THR A 125 8.88 -0.11 4.73
CA THR A 125 8.59 0.02 3.30
C THR A 125 8.58 1.52 2.95
N PRO A 126 9.20 1.95 1.83
CA PRO A 126 9.09 3.32 1.36
C PRO A 126 7.61 3.69 1.11
N GLY A 127 7.12 4.76 1.73
CA GLY A 127 5.74 5.26 1.54
C GLY A 127 5.09 5.75 2.84
N ALA A 128 4.36 6.86 2.77
CA ALA A 128 3.93 7.59 3.97
C ALA A 128 2.72 7.02 4.72
N GLU A 129 1.83 6.27 4.07
CA GLU A 129 0.65 5.74 4.77
C GLU A 129 1.01 4.56 5.71
N SER A 130 2.21 4.01 5.60
CA SER A 130 2.68 2.84 6.38
C SER A 130 3.82 3.15 7.34
N GLU A 131 4.31 4.39 7.40
CA GLU A 131 5.56 4.70 8.08
C GLU A 131 5.47 4.51 9.60
N LEU A 132 4.42 5.00 10.26
CA LEU A 132 4.24 4.81 11.71
C LEU A 132 4.22 3.32 12.10
N PHE A 133 3.29 2.55 11.53
CA PHE A 133 3.10 1.14 11.89
C PHE A 133 4.29 0.25 11.51
N ALA A 134 4.91 0.51 10.35
CA ALA A 134 6.11 -0.19 9.95
C ALA A 134 7.29 0.14 10.88
N ARG A 135 7.47 1.42 11.28
CA ARG A 135 8.49 1.81 12.26
C ARG A 135 8.26 1.10 13.60
N ARG A 136 7.03 1.04 14.12
CA ARG A 136 6.72 0.29 15.35
C ARG A 136 7.11 -1.18 15.25
N ALA A 137 6.82 -1.82 14.11
CA ALA A 137 7.18 -3.22 13.88
C ALA A 137 8.70 -3.44 13.78
N VAL A 138 9.43 -2.49 13.19
CA VAL A 138 10.91 -2.49 13.14
C VAL A 138 11.50 -2.28 14.53
N GLU A 139 11.07 -1.27 15.28
CA GLU A 139 11.53 -0.98 16.64
C GLU A 139 11.31 -2.16 17.60
N LEU A 140 10.17 -2.85 17.46
CA LEU A 140 9.90 -4.08 18.21
C LEU A 140 10.86 -5.19 17.78
N THR A 141 11.03 -5.41 16.48
CA THR A 141 11.95 -6.44 15.96
C THR A 141 13.38 -6.19 16.45
N GLU A 142 13.88 -4.96 16.38
CA GLU A 142 15.19 -4.57 16.91
C GLU A 142 15.31 -4.82 18.42
N THR A 143 14.25 -4.52 19.18
CA THR A 143 14.22 -4.80 20.62
C THR A 143 14.29 -6.30 20.91
N LEU A 144 13.61 -7.14 20.11
CA LEU A 144 13.68 -8.60 20.23
C LEU A 144 15.05 -9.16 19.82
N LEU A 145 15.70 -8.57 18.80
CA LEU A 145 17.05 -8.97 18.36
C LEU A 145 18.13 -8.64 19.40
N ALA A 146 17.93 -7.56 20.16
CA ALA A 146 18.82 -7.13 21.23
C ALA A 146 18.60 -7.91 22.55
N ALA A 147 17.61 -8.81 22.61
CA ALA A 147 17.32 -9.60 23.79
C ALA A 147 18.49 -10.50 24.19
N ARG A 148 18.73 -10.61 25.50
CA ARG A 148 19.65 -11.59 26.08
C ARG A 148 18.90 -12.92 26.27
N ALA A 149 18.62 -13.59 25.16
CA ALA A 149 18.04 -14.93 25.13
C ALA A 149 19.13 -15.99 24.89
N GLY A 150 18.94 -17.20 25.42
CA GLY A 150 19.84 -18.33 25.12
C GLY A 150 19.81 -18.71 23.64
N THR A 151 18.63 -18.67 23.04
CA THR A 151 18.44 -18.88 21.60
C THR A 151 17.33 -17.99 21.07
N LEU A 152 17.57 -17.38 19.90
CA LEU A 152 16.58 -16.66 19.10
C LEU A 152 16.35 -17.36 17.76
N VAL A 153 15.10 -17.69 17.43
CA VAL A 153 14.70 -18.25 16.13
C VAL A 153 13.81 -17.26 15.40
N LEU A 154 14.23 -16.83 14.21
CA LEU A 154 13.52 -15.87 13.36
C LEU A 154 12.92 -16.59 12.16
N ALA A 155 11.61 -16.52 11.95
CA ALA A 155 10.97 -17.10 10.77
C ALA A 155 10.39 -16.02 9.85
N GLY A 156 10.96 -15.87 8.66
CA GLY A 156 10.61 -14.79 7.74
C GLY A 156 10.65 -15.20 6.27
N SER A 157 10.05 -14.39 5.40
CA SER A 157 10.28 -14.51 3.95
C SER A 157 11.68 -14.05 3.56
N TRP A 158 12.26 -13.17 4.36
CA TRP A 158 13.60 -12.65 4.22
C TRP A 158 14.12 -12.27 5.61
N VAL A 159 15.38 -12.57 5.89
CA VAL A 159 16.10 -12.15 7.09
C VAL A 159 17.46 -11.62 6.62
N PRO A 160 17.85 -10.37 6.96
CA PRO A 160 19.13 -9.81 6.56
C PRO A 160 20.34 -10.69 6.93
N ASP A 161 21.37 -10.66 6.09
CA ASP A 161 22.65 -11.32 6.37
C ASP A 161 23.30 -10.71 7.63
N GLY A 162 23.99 -11.55 8.40
CA GLY A 162 24.66 -11.13 9.65
C GLY A 162 23.75 -11.06 10.88
N ILE A 163 22.42 -11.22 10.74
CA ILE A 163 21.50 -11.28 11.90
C ILE A 163 21.54 -12.66 12.58
N ALA A 164 21.72 -13.74 11.82
CA ALA A 164 21.88 -15.10 12.34
C ALA A 164 23.26 -15.65 11.95
N GLU A 165 24.01 -16.13 12.94
CA GLU A 165 25.36 -16.69 12.78
C GLU A 165 25.34 -18.07 12.13
N ASP A 166 24.33 -18.89 12.45
CA ASP A 166 24.03 -20.11 11.72
C ASP A 166 23.17 -19.77 10.49
N ALA A 167 23.87 -19.56 9.38
CA ALA A 167 23.33 -19.18 8.08
C ALA A 167 22.06 -19.99 7.70
N GLY A 168 20.95 -19.25 7.62
CA GLY A 168 19.65 -19.60 7.04
C GLY A 168 19.30 -21.09 6.98
N PHE A 169 18.67 -21.62 8.03
CA PHE A 169 17.92 -22.86 7.92
C PHE A 169 16.81 -22.65 6.87
N ARG A 170 17.04 -23.16 5.67
CA ARG A 170 16.02 -23.18 4.61
C ARG A 170 15.15 -24.39 4.86
N LEU A 171 13.84 -24.20 4.94
CA LEU A 171 12.94 -25.34 4.95
C LEU A 171 13.26 -26.22 3.73
N PRO A 172 13.23 -27.56 3.84
CA PRO A 172 13.60 -28.50 2.77
C PRO A 172 12.89 -28.26 1.42
N LEU A 173 11.86 -27.41 1.43
CA LEU A 173 10.92 -27.10 0.36
C LEU A 173 11.28 -25.82 -0.41
N VAL A 174 12.26 -25.02 0.03
CA VAL A 174 12.61 -23.74 -0.60
C VAL A 174 13.52 -23.99 -1.82
N ARG A 175 12.96 -24.55 -2.88
CA ARG A 175 13.39 -24.19 -4.24
C ARG A 175 12.50 -23.02 -4.65
N ASP A 176 12.99 -21.80 -4.43
CA ASP A 176 12.33 -20.57 -4.86
C ASP A 176 11.97 -20.67 -6.37
N PRO A 177 10.75 -20.33 -6.82
CA PRO A 177 10.39 -20.33 -8.24
C PRO A 177 11.30 -19.47 -9.13
N PHE A 178 11.99 -18.47 -8.57
CA PHE A 178 12.92 -17.60 -9.30
C PHE A 178 14.33 -18.19 -9.35
N MET A 179 14.85 -18.73 -8.23
CA MET A 179 16.06 -19.57 -8.22
C MET A 179 15.88 -20.88 -8.99
N ALA A 180 14.65 -21.39 -9.08
CA ALA A 180 14.27 -22.49 -9.94
C ALA A 180 14.40 -22.09 -11.41
N ARG A 181 14.39 -20.82 -11.83
CA ARG A 181 14.72 -20.45 -13.22
C ARG A 181 16.22 -20.46 -13.50
N ALA A 182 17.03 -20.03 -12.52
CA ALA A 182 18.48 -20.14 -12.59
C ALA A 182 18.94 -21.60 -12.55
N HIS A 183 18.24 -22.45 -11.80
CA HIS A 183 18.46 -23.90 -11.77
C HIS A 183 17.71 -24.67 -12.87
N ASP A 184 16.60 -24.20 -13.45
CA ASP A 184 15.91 -24.84 -14.59
C ASP A 184 16.71 -24.66 -15.89
N ALA A 185 17.49 -23.58 -15.99
CA ALA A 185 18.57 -23.46 -16.96
C ALA A 185 19.68 -24.52 -16.74
N SER A 186 19.88 -24.97 -15.49
CA SER A 186 20.85 -26.00 -15.09
C SER A 186 20.29 -27.43 -15.09
N ASP A 187 18.97 -27.61 -14.86
CA ASP A 187 18.24 -28.89 -14.78
C ASP A 187 17.92 -29.43 -16.17
N ARG A 188 17.97 -28.57 -17.21
CA ARG A 188 18.07 -29.01 -18.62
C ARG A 188 19.32 -29.86 -18.90
N LEU A 189 20.27 -29.96 -17.97
CA LEU A 189 21.48 -30.78 -18.07
C LEU A 189 21.53 -32.01 -17.15
N GLY A 190 20.49 -32.33 -16.37
CA GLY A 190 20.45 -33.64 -15.71
C GLY A 190 19.49 -33.79 -14.52
N ARG A 191 18.46 -34.64 -14.69
CA ARG A 191 17.63 -35.32 -13.68
C ARG A 191 17.37 -34.54 -12.37
N GLY A 192 16.39 -33.65 -12.37
CA GLY A 192 15.86 -32.98 -11.18
C GLY A 192 14.76 -33.78 -10.44
N LEU A 193 14.78 -33.74 -9.11
CA LEU A 193 13.72 -34.22 -8.22
C LEU A 193 12.39 -33.44 -8.45
N PRO A 194 11.21 -34.05 -8.24
CA PRO A 194 9.92 -33.41 -8.49
C PRO A 194 9.68 -32.18 -7.59
N HIS A 195 9.28 -31.06 -8.20
CA HIS A 195 8.90 -29.82 -7.52
C HIS A 195 7.60 -30.02 -6.71
N VAL A 196 7.68 -30.04 -5.39
CA VAL A 196 6.50 -30.16 -4.50
C VAL A 196 5.88 -28.78 -4.28
N PRO A 197 4.60 -28.53 -4.67
CA PRO A 197 3.96 -27.24 -4.44
C PRO A 197 3.84 -26.91 -2.95
N PRO A 198 3.83 -25.62 -2.55
CA PRO A 198 3.63 -25.21 -1.16
C PRO A 198 2.34 -25.83 -0.56
N PRO A 199 2.29 -26.16 0.75
CA PRO A 199 1.11 -26.74 1.38
C PRO A 199 -0.20 -25.98 1.09
N VAL A 200 -0.15 -24.65 1.18
CA VAL A 200 -1.31 -23.80 0.88
C VAL A 200 -1.71 -23.84 -0.61
N VAL A 201 -0.76 -24.01 -1.52
CA VAL A 201 -1.06 -24.20 -2.95
C VAL A 201 -1.75 -25.54 -3.16
N GLN A 202 -1.28 -26.61 -2.51
CA GLN A 202 -1.93 -27.92 -2.57
C GLN A 202 -3.37 -27.90 -2.02
N GLN A 203 -3.63 -27.10 -0.98
CA GLN A 203 -4.98 -26.90 -0.46
C GLN A 203 -5.90 -26.21 -1.49
N VAL A 204 -5.41 -25.13 -2.12
CA VAL A 204 -6.17 -24.42 -3.16
C VAL A 204 -6.39 -25.31 -4.40
N LEU A 205 -5.41 -26.11 -4.80
CA LEU A 205 -5.58 -27.08 -5.89
C LEU A 205 -6.65 -28.13 -5.56
N ARG A 206 -6.65 -28.69 -4.35
CA ARG A 206 -7.71 -29.61 -3.89
C ARG A 206 -9.09 -28.95 -3.90
N ALA A 207 -9.18 -27.69 -3.52
CA ALA A 207 -10.43 -26.92 -3.60
C ALA A 207 -10.89 -26.71 -5.05
N LEU A 208 -9.97 -26.40 -5.96
CA LEU A 208 -10.25 -26.24 -7.40
C LEU A 208 -10.71 -27.56 -8.05
N GLU A 209 -10.03 -28.66 -7.73
CA GLU A 209 -10.40 -30.00 -8.17
C GLU A 209 -11.82 -30.37 -7.68
N ALA A 210 -12.12 -30.11 -6.40
CA ALA A 210 -13.47 -30.30 -5.84
C ALA A 210 -14.54 -29.41 -6.51
N ALA A 211 -14.14 -28.29 -7.11
CA ALA A 211 -15.03 -27.43 -7.88
C ALA A 211 -15.28 -27.96 -9.32
N GLY A 212 -14.52 -28.97 -9.74
CA GLY A 212 -14.56 -29.55 -11.09
C GLY A 212 -13.55 -28.92 -12.06
N VAL A 213 -12.53 -28.20 -11.56
CA VAL A 213 -11.45 -27.67 -12.39
C VAL A 213 -10.40 -28.76 -12.61
N ASP A 214 -10.04 -28.98 -13.87
CA ASP A 214 -8.94 -29.86 -14.25
C ASP A 214 -7.59 -29.22 -13.86
N VAL A 215 -7.08 -29.60 -12.68
CA VAL A 215 -5.84 -29.05 -12.11
C VAL A 215 -4.59 -29.51 -12.84
N GLU A 216 -4.63 -30.65 -13.56
CA GLU A 216 -3.49 -31.17 -14.34
C GLU A 216 -3.21 -30.30 -15.56
N ARG A 217 -4.23 -29.60 -16.08
CA ARG A 217 -4.09 -28.65 -17.19
C ARG A 217 -3.58 -27.28 -16.78
N ILE A 218 -3.41 -27.01 -15.48
CA ILE A 218 -2.87 -25.73 -15.02
C ILE A 218 -1.37 -25.68 -15.33
N PRO A 219 -0.90 -24.69 -16.12
CA PRO A 219 0.53 -24.56 -16.41
C PRO A 219 1.34 -24.42 -15.12
N ALA A 220 2.53 -25.02 -15.06
CA ALA A 220 3.39 -24.98 -13.88
C ALA A 220 3.70 -23.55 -13.39
N HIS A 221 3.81 -22.59 -14.31
CA HIS A 221 4.04 -21.17 -13.98
C HIS A 221 2.84 -20.49 -13.31
N ASP A 222 1.64 -21.06 -13.42
CA ASP A 222 0.40 -20.59 -12.80
C ASP A 222 0.12 -21.24 -11.44
N LEU A 223 0.98 -22.18 -10.98
CA LEU A 223 0.86 -22.84 -9.67
C LEU A 223 1.34 -21.92 -8.52
N ARG A 224 0.78 -20.72 -8.47
CA ARG A 224 1.06 -19.69 -7.46
C ARG A 224 -0.23 -19.16 -6.88
N LEU A 225 -0.24 -18.80 -5.59
CA LEU A 225 -1.44 -18.33 -4.91
C LEU A 225 -2.08 -17.10 -5.58
N ASP A 226 -1.28 -16.15 -6.04
CA ASP A 226 -1.75 -14.94 -6.72
C ASP A 226 -2.51 -15.23 -8.03
N ARG A 227 -2.27 -16.41 -8.64
CA ARG A 227 -2.98 -16.89 -9.83
C ARG A 227 -4.12 -17.85 -9.52
N LEU A 228 -3.96 -18.68 -8.50
CA LEU A 228 -4.94 -19.71 -8.12
C LEU A 228 -6.13 -19.15 -7.35
N VAL A 229 -5.95 -18.16 -6.47
CA VAL A 229 -7.05 -17.59 -5.68
C VAL A 229 -8.09 -16.86 -6.55
N PRO A 230 -7.72 -16.09 -7.60
CA PRO A 230 -8.70 -15.59 -8.56
C PRO A 230 -9.48 -16.71 -9.27
N ARG A 231 -8.81 -17.81 -9.67
CA ARG A 231 -9.47 -18.98 -10.28
C ARG A 231 -10.45 -19.65 -9.33
N LEU A 232 -10.10 -19.74 -8.04
CA LEU A 232 -11.00 -20.25 -7.00
C LEU A 232 -12.23 -19.36 -6.87
N GLY A 233 -12.06 -18.03 -6.88
CA GLY A 233 -13.17 -17.07 -6.88
C GLY A 233 -14.11 -17.29 -8.08
N ARG A 234 -13.55 -17.50 -9.28
CA ARG A 234 -14.31 -17.82 -10.49
C ARG A 234 -15.05 -19.15 -10.40
N ALA A 235 -14.39 -20.19 -9.88
CA ALA A 235 -15.01 -21.50 -9.67
C ALA A 235 -16.17 -21.44 -8.67
N LEU A 236 -16.13 -20.48 -7.74
CA LEU A 236 -17.21 -20.19 -6.78
C LEU A 236 -18.19 -19.10 -7.25
N SER A 237 -18.13 -18.69 -8.53
CA SER A 237 -19.03 -17.65 -9.05
C SER A 237 -20.51 -18.06 -8.93
N GLU A 238 -20.81 -19.34 -9.16
CA GLU A 238 -22.13 -19.96 -9.01
C GLU A 238 -22.57 -20.14 -7.54
N SER A 239 -21.68 -19.90 -6.56
CA SER A 239 -21.99 -19.99 -5.13
C SER A 239 -21.47 -18.76 -4.36
N PRO A 240 -22.18 -17.62 -4.44
CA PRO A 240 -21.84 -16.41 -3.69
C PRO A 240 -21.68 -16.64 -2.19
N GLU A 241 -22.49 -17.53 -1.62
CA GLU A 241 -22.46 -17.93 -0.22
C GLU A 241 -21.13 -18.60 0.14
N GLY A 242 -20.56 -19.44 -0.75
CA GLY A 242 -19.24 -20.03 -0.56
C GLY A 242 -18.15 -18.96 -0.48
N ARG A 243 -18.19 -17.94 -1.35
CA ARG A 243 -17.27 -16.80 -1.30
C ARG A 243 -17.44 -15.99 -0.01
N ARG A 244 -18.68 -15.77 0.45
CA ARG A 244 -18.96 -15.10 1.74
C ARG A 244 -18.40 -15.87 2.93
N VAL A 245 -18.55 -17.20 2.96
CA VAL A 245 -17.96 -18.03 4.03
C VAL A 245 -16.44 -17.89 4.03
N ILE A 246 -15.79 -18.01 2.86
CA ILE A 246 -14.33 -17.84 2.79
C ILE A 246 -13.92 -16.42 3.22
N ALA A 247 -14.63 -15.38 2.80
CA ALA A 247 -14.35 -14.00 3.20
C ALA A 247 -14.45 -13.80 4.73
N ARG A 248 -15.48 -14.38 5.37
CA ARG A 248 -15.66 -14.36 6.83
C ARG A 248 -14.52 -15.08 7.56
N LEU A 249 -14.14 -16.27 7.08
CA LEU A 249 -13.06 -17.04 7.69
C LEU A 249 -11.69 -16.40 7.46
N ALA A 250 -11.46 -15.81 6.27
CA ALA A 250 -10.23 -15.11 5.92
C ALA A 250 -10.03 -13.78 6.66
N ALA A 251 -11.07 -13.23 7.30
CA ALA A 251 -10.94 -12.04 8.15
C ALA A 251 -10.19 -12.37 9.47
N LEU A 252 -10.26 -13.61 9.94
CA LEU A 252 -9.63 -14.06 11.19
C LEU A 252 -8.13 -14.27 10.99
N ARG A 253 -7.32 -13.74 11.91
CA ARG A 253 -5.86 -13.90 11.92
C ARG A 253 -5.37 -14.99 12.87
N VAL A 254 -6.28 -15.52 13.69
CA VAL A 254 -5.98 -16.52 14.73
C VAL A 254 -6.84 -17.76 14.54
N PRO A 255 -6.44 -18.90 15.11
CA PRO A 255 -7.25 -20.11 15.08
C PRO A 255 -8.64 -19.91 15.71
N PHE A 256 -9.63 -20.61 15.17
CA PHE A 256 -11.04 -20.50 15.55
C PHE A 256 -11.68 -21.88 15.78
N SER A 257 -12.83 -21.88 16.47
CA SER A 257 -13.57 -23.09 16.83
C SER A 257 -14.58 -23.52 15.76
N ASP A 258 -15.06 -24.76 15.84
CA ASP A 258 -16.15 -25.29 15.00
C ASP A 258 -17.41 -24.41 15.06
N SER A 259 -17.75 -23.88 16.23
CA SER A 259 -18.87 -22.96 16.40
C SER A 259 -18.77 -21.72 15.50
N LEU A 260 -17.56 -21.19 15.29
CA LEU A 260 -17.38 -20.07 14.37
C LEU A 260 -17.50 -20.49 12.91
N LEU A 261 -17.02 -21.69 12.57
CA LEU A 261 -17.19 -22.26 11.22
C LEU A 261 -18.68 -22.39 10.87
N GLU A 262 -19.50 -22.82 11.83
CA GLU A 262 -20.96 -22.86 11.70
C GLU A 262 -21.56 -21.47 11.51
N ARG A 263 -21.21 -20.51 12.39
CA ARG A 263 -21.67 -19.11 12.31
C ARG A 263 -21.27 -18.39 11.03
N ALA A 264 -20.10 -18.73 10.47
CA ALA A 264 -19.66 -18.20 9.19
C ALA A 264 -20.60 -18.63 8.04
N GLY A 265 -21.38 -19.70 8.24
CA GLY A 265 -22.37 -20.23 7.31
C GLY A 265 -21.93 -21.52 6.63
N PHE A 266 -20.81 -22.13 7.05
CA PHE A 266 -20.25 -23.30 6.37
C PHE A 266 -21.22 -24.48 6.32
N MET A 267 -21.93 -24.76 7.41
CA MET A 267 -22.87 -25.89 7.49
C MET A 267 -24.13 -25.70 6.63
N ALA A 268 -24.48 -24.46 6.31
CA ALA A 268 -25.60 -24.12 5.43
C ALA A 268 -25.24 -24.24 3.93
N LEU A 269 -23.96 -24.45 3.60
CA LEU A 269 -23.53 -24.57 2.21
C LEU A 269 -23.96 -25.91 1.59
N PRO A 270 -24.32 -25.92 0.28
CA PRO A 270 -24.53 -27.15 -0.46
C PRO A 270 -23.32 -28.10 -0.37
N PRO A 271 -23.52 -29.44 -0.41
CA PRO A 271 -22.43 -30.40 -0.27
C PRO A 271 -21.24 -30.14 -1.23
N ARG A 272 -21.54 -29.78 -2.49
CA ARG A 272 -20.51 -29.43 -3.50
C ARG A 272 -19.70 -28.19 -3.11
N THR A 273 -20.34 -27.16 -2.56
CA THR A 273 -19.62 -25.95 -2.11
C THR A 273 -18.81 -26.26 -0.85
N ARG A 274 -19.33 -27.10 0.07
CA ARG A 274 -18.57 -27.55 1.25
C ARG A 274 -17.31 -28.32 0.88
N SER A 275 -17.34 -29.17 -0.14
CA SER A 275 -16.14 -29.88 -0.61
C SER A 275 -15.09 -28.94 -1.22
N VAL A 276 -15.49 -27.76 -1.70
CA VAL A 276 -14.56 -26.72 -2.18
C VAL A 276 -13.99 -25.91 -1.02
N VAL A 277 -14.82 -25.49 -0.06
CA VAL A 277 -14.39 -24.65 1.07
C VAL A 277 -13.59 -25.44 2.11
N GLY A 278 -13.96 -26.70 2.37
CA GLY A 278 -13.33 -27.53 3.40
C GLY A 278 -11.80 -27.65 3.30
N PRO A 279 -11.22 -27.95 2.12
CA PRO A 279 -9.77 -28.03 1.94
C PRO A 279 -9.00 -26.73 2.21
N LEU A 280 -9.68 -25.58 2.24
CA LEU A 280 -9.07 -24.27 2.49
C LEU A 280 -8.90 -23.96 3.98
N VAL A 281 -9.46 -24.81 4.85
CA VAL A 281 -9.41 -24.68 6.31
C VAL A 281 -8.51 -25.79 6.85
N GLU A 282 -7.41 -25.39 7.47
CA GLU A 282 -6.48 -26.28 8.17
C GLU A 282 -7.06 -26.63 9.55
N VAL A 283 -6.95 -27.91 9.93
CA VAL A 283 -7.26 -28.39 11.28
C VAL A 283 -5.95 -28.55 12.02
N LEU A 284 -5.85 -27.93 13.20
CA LEU A 284 -4.68 -27.96 14.07
C LEU A 284 -4.76 -29.12 15.06
N ASP A 285 -3.65 -29.45 15.71
CA ASP A 285 -3.53 -30.59 16.64
C ASP A 285 -4.47 -30.49 17.85
N ASP A 286 -4.81 -29.27 18.27
CA ASP A 286 -5.76 -28.97 19.34
C ASP A 286 -7.23 -29.00 18.88
N GLY A 287 -7.48 -29.39 17.63
CA GLY A 287 -8.79 -29.42 17.00
C GLY A 287 -9.31 -28.06 16.54
N SER A 288 -8.60 -26.97 16.82
CA SER A 288 -8.95 -25.65 16.28
C SER A 288 -8.69 -25.58 14.78
N ARG A 289 -9.26 -24.56 14.13
CA ARG A 289 -9.21 -24.38 12.68
C ARG A 289 -8.57 -23.07 12.30
N LEU A 290 -7.94 -23.03 11.14
CA LEU A 290 -7.28 -21.83 10.63
C LEU A 290 -7.40 -21.77 9.10
N VAL A 291 -7.62 -20.58 8.55
CA VAL A 291 -7.33 -20.35 7.12
C VAL A 291 -5.86 -19.93 7.04
N PRO A 292 -5.00 -20.64 6.30
CA PRO A 292 -3.58 -20.28 6.24
C PRO A 292 -3.38 -18.82 5.82
N GLU A 293 -2.54 -18.10 6.54
CA GLU A 293 -2.42 -16.64 6.40
C GLU A 293 -2.10 -16.20 4.97
N ALA A 294 -1.28 -16.95 4.24
CA ALA A 294 -0.97 -16.65 2.84
C ALA A 294 -2.21 -16.69 1.92
N LEU A 295 -3.14 -17.61 2.17
CA LEU A 295 -4.42 -17.68 1.47
C LEU A 295 -5.35 -16.56 1.92
N ALA A 296 -5.51 -16.38 3.24
CA ALA A 296 -6.38 -15.36 3.82
C ALA A 296 -6.00 -13.96 3.32
N ARG A 297 -4.71 -13.63 3.31
CA ARG A 297 -4.16 -12.39 2.76
C ARG A 297 -4.48 -12.18 1.29
N GLN A 298 -4.28 -13.20 0.45
CA GLN A 298 -4.58 -13.09 -0.97
C GLN A 298 -6.08 -12.87 -1.21
N THR A 299 -6.94 -13.54 -0.44
CA THR A 299 -8.39 -13.33 -0.49
C THR A 299 -8.76 -11.91 -0.05
N ARG A 300 -8.25 -11.42 1.09
CA ARG A 300 -8.49 -10.04 1.56
C ARG A 300 -8.03 -8.99 0.55
N ALA A 301 -6.86 -9.18 -0.06
CA ALA A 301 -6.34 -8.27 -1.09
C ALA A 301 -7.25 -8.18 -2.32
N LEU A 302 -7.77 -9.32 -2.80
CA LEU A 302 -8.70 -9.35 -3.94
C LEU A 302 -10.07 -8.73 -3.61
N LEU A 303 -10.58 -8.97 -2.39
CA LEU A 303 -11.80 -8.33 -1.88
C LEU A 303 -11.64 -6.81 -1.84
N LEU A 304 -10.54 -6.33 -1.23
CA LEU A 304 -10.22 -4.91 -1.13
C LEU A 304 -10.02 -4.25 -2.49
N ALA A 305 -9.43 -4.96 -3.46
CA ALA A 305 -9.25 -4.48 -4.83
C ALA A 305 -10.56 -4.46 -5.65
N GLY A 306 -11.66 -4.97 -5.12
CA GLY A 306 -12.92 -5.10 -5.86
C GLY A 306 -12.82 -6.04 -7.05
N HIS A 307 -11.97 -7.07 -6.96
CA HIS A 307 -11.72 -8.00 -8.07
C HIS A 307 -13.04 -8.69 -8.49
N PRO A 308 -13.40 -8.75 -9.78
CA PRO A 308 -14.70 -9.26 -10.24
C PRO A 308 -15.06 -10.65 -9.70
N ASP A 309 -14.09 -11.57 -9.71
CA ASP A 309 -14.27 -12.95 -9.22
C ASP A 309 -14.50 -13.04 -7.69
N TRP A 310 -14.18 -11.99 -6.93
CA TRP A 310 -14.32 -11.92 -5.47
C TRP A 310 -15.26 -10.80 -5.00
N ARG A 311 -15.91 -10.08 -5.91
CA ARG A 311 -16.78 -8.95 -5.55
C ARG A 311 -17.96 -9.43 -4.70
N LEU A 312 -18.08 -8.86 -3.51
CA LEU A 312 -19.18 -9.06 -2.57
C LEU A 312 -19.69 -7.68 -2.13
N ASP A 313 -20.82 -7.22 -2.68
CA ASP A 313 -21.34 -5.89 -2.36
C ASP A 313 -21.67 -5.78 -0.85
N GLY A 314 -21.04 -4.85 -0.13
CA GLY A 314 -21.30 -4.57 1.30
C GLY A 314 -20.77 -5.60 2.33
N HIS A 315 -20.34 -6.79 1.90
CA HIS A 315 -20.10 -7.90 2.84
C HIS A 315 -18.70 -7.97 3.48
N GLN A 316 -17.76 -7.13 3.06
CA GLN A 316 -16.46 -7.08 3.73
C GLN A 316 -16.62 -6.57 5.19
N SER A 317 -17.46 -5.56 5.40
CA SER A 317 -17.78 -5.07 6.75
C SER A 317 -18.44 -6.16 7.59
N ASP A 318 -19.36 -6.93 7.00
CA ASP A 318 -20.04 -8.04 7.71
C ASP A 318 -19.06 -9.11 8.20
N ALA A 319 -18.06 -9.45 7.37
CA ALA A 319 -17.03 -10.42 7.75
C ALA A 319 -16.24 -9.96 8.97
N HIS A 320 -15.82 -8.70 8.98
CA HIS A 320 -15.10 -8.10 10.09
C HIS A 320 -15.99 -7.93 11.35
N HIS A 321 -17.26 -7.53 11.22
CA HIS A 321 -18.18 -7.49 12.36
C HIS A 321 -18.43 -8.88 12.97
N LEU A 322 -18.54 -9.92 12.15
CA LEU A 322 -18.67 -11.30 12.64
C LEU A 322 -17.42 -11.73 13.41
N ALA A 323 -16.22 -11.43 12.89
CA ALA A 323 -14.97 -11.70 13.58
C ALA A 323 -14.85 -10.89 14.90
N ALA A 324 -15.24 -9.62 14.89
CA ALA A 324 -15.27 -8.78 16.10
C ALA A 324 -16.20 -9.36 17.18
N ALA A 325 -17.40 -9.80 16.80
CA ALA A 325 -18.33 -10.42 17.74
C ALA A 325 -17.76 -11.71 18.35
N TYR A 326 -17.07 -12.53 17.54
CA TYR A 326 -16.39 -13.74 18.01
C TYR A 326 -15.30 -13.43 19.03
N HIS A 327 -14.45 -12.44 18.75
CA HIS A 327 -13.39 -12.02 19.66
C HIS A 327 -13.93 -11.41 20.94
N ARG A 328 -15.04 -10.66 20.87
CA ARG A 328 -15.74 -10.13 22.05
C ARG A 328 -16.21 -11.23 23.00
N GLU A 329 -16.81 -12.30 22.47
CA GLU A 329 -17.26 -13.44 23.27
C GLU A 329 -16.08 -14.13 23.97
N ARG A 330 -14.96 -14.29 23.24
CA ARG A 330 -13.73 -14.89 23.78
C ARG A 330 -13.05 -14.00 24.82
N PHE A 331 -13.07 -12.68 24.61
CA PHE A 331 -12.63 -11.69 25.59
C PHE A 331 -13.39 -11.85 26.91
N GLN A 332 -14.72 -11.91 26.87
CA GLN A 332 -15.53 -12.10 28.07
C GLN A 332 -15.21 -13.44 28.75
N ALA A 333 -15.13 -14.53 27.98
CA ALA A 333 -14.80 -15.85 28.52
C ALA A 333 -13.39 -15.90 29.16
N ALA A 334 -12.40 -15.23 28.56
CA ALA A 334 -11.04 -15.13 29.12
C ALA A 334 -11.03 -14.30 30.41
N ARG A 335 -11.75 -13.18 30.43
CA ARG A 335 -11.91 -12.32 31.60
C ARG A 335 -12.59 -13.06 32.76
N GLU A 336 -13.64 -13.83 32.50
CA GLU A 336 -14.32 -14.67 33.50
C GLU A 336 -13.40 -15.73 34.11
N ARG A 337 -12.45 -16.25 33.34
CA ARG A 337 -11.41 -17.18 33.84
C ARG A 337 -10.24 -16.48 34.55
N GLY A 338 -10.20 -15.15 34.57
CA GLY A 338 -9.07 -14.38 35.11
C GLY A 338 -7.80 -14.42 34.24
N ASP A 339 -7.90 -14.86 32.99
CA ASP A 339 -6.78 -14.90 32.05
C ASP A 339 -6.62 -13.53 31.36
N VAL A 340 -5.89 -12.64 32.02
CA VAL A 340 -5.70 -11.25 31.57
C VAL A 340 -4.98 -11.20 30.22
N GLY A 341 -3.96 -12.04 30.01
CA GLY A 341 -3.19 -12.06 28.76
C GLY A 341 -4.06 -12.48 27.57
N ALA A 342 -4.85 -13.54 27.72
CA ALA A 342 -5.80 -13.95 26.68
C ALA A 342 -6.89 -12.89 26.47
N ALA A 343 -7.42 -12.27 27.54
CA ALA A 343 -8.43 -11.23 27.41
C ALA A 343 -7.90 -10.04 26.58
N VAL A 344 -6.77 -9.44 26.97
CA VAL A 344 -6.21 -8.30 26.21
C VAL A 344 -5.96 -8.66 24.75
N ARG A 345 -5.43 -9.86 24.48
CA ARG A 345 -5.24 -10.34 23.10
C ARG A 345 -6.54 -10.38 22.29
N GLU A 346 -7.61 -10.97 22.85
CA GLU A 346 -8.91 -11.06 22.17
C GLU A 346 -9.53 -9.66 21.97
N GLU A 347 -9.32 -8.74 22.91
CA GLU A 347 -9.76 -7.34 22.74
C GLU A 347 -8.99 -6.62 21.61
N LEU A 348 -7.68 -6.84 21.48
CA LEU A 348 -6.91 -6.29 20.36
C LEU A 348 -7.41 -6.80 19.01
N GLU A 349 -7.72 -8.10 18.91
CA GLU A 349 -8.33 -8.66 17.70
C GLU A 349 -9.72 -8.07 17.47
N GLU A 350 -10.58 -7.90 18.49
CA GLU A 350 -11.85 -7.20 18.34
C GLU A 350 -11.67 -5.79 17.77
N ILE A 351 -10.73 -5.01 18.31
CA ILE A 351 -10.45 -3.64 17.88
C ILE A 351 -9.95 -3.62 16.43
N TYR A 352 -9.03 -4.51 16.06
CA TYR A 352 -8.55 -4.66 14.69
C TYR A 352 -9.71 -4.94 13.73
N GLN A 353 -10.57 -5.91 14.05
CA GLN A 353 -11.70 -6.25 13.20
C GLN A 353 -12.68 -5.08 13.07
N LEU A 354 -12.99 -4.35 14.15
CA LEU A 354 -13.84 -3.15 14.06
C LEU A 354 -13.18 -2.01 13.27
N THR A 355 -11.86 -1.90 13.32
CA THR A 355 -11.08 -0.95 12.52
C THR A 355 -11.17 -1.27 11.03
N GLU A 356 -10.99 -2.54 10.66
CA GLU A 356 -11.15 -3.04 9.29
C GLU A 356 -12.62 -2.98 8.83
N ALA A 357 -13.60 -3.06 9.74
CA ALA A 357 -15.01 -2.79 9.45
C ALA A 357 -15.28 -1.28 9.26
N GLY A 358 -14.47 -0.40 9.87
CA GLY A 358 -14.66 1.05 9.84
C GLY A 358 -15.75 1.50 10.82
N ASP A 359 -15.93 0.76 11.91
CA ASP A 359 -16.94 1.02 12.92
C ASP A 359 -16.47 2.08 13.92
N ALA A 360 -16.48 3.33 13.45
CA ALA A 360 -16.11 4.48 14.26
C ALA A 360 -17.00 4.62 15.51
N ALA A 361 -18.27 4.24 15.43
CA ALA A 361 -19.20 4.36 16.55
C ALA A 361 -18.82 3.41 17.70
N ALA A 362 -18.50 2.16 17.38
CA ALA A 362 -18.08 1.17 18.37
C ALA A 362 -16.73 1.51 19.01
N LEU A 363 -15.78 2.07 18.25
CA LEU A 363 -14.42 2.31 18.74
C LEU A 363 -14.25 3.67 19.43
N LEU A 364 -14.86 4.74 18.93
CA LEU A 364 -14.71 6.09 19.50
C LEU A 364 -15.53 6.30 20.78
N SER A 365 -16.45 5.38 21.10
CA SER A 365 -17.21 5.41 22.35
C SER A 365 -16.47 4.83 23.56
N ARG A 366 -15.25 4.29 23.35
CA ARG A 366 -14.42 3.70 24.41
C ARG A 366 -12.97 4.17 24.35
N SER A 367 -12.24 3.94 25.45
CA SER A 367 -10.78 4.06 25.45
C SER A 367 -10.18 2.83 24.77
N LEU A 368 -9.25 3.04 23.85
CA LEU A 368 -8.47 1.97 23.23
C LEU A 368 -7.18 1.71 24.03
N GLN A 369 -6.48 0.63 23.69
CA GLN A 369 -5.30 0.15 24.41
C GLN A 369 -4.02 0.91 24.02
N PHE A 370 -3.97 1.40 22.79
CA PHE A 370 -2.85 2.14 22.20
C PHE A 370 -3.36 3.34 21.40
N VAL A 371 -2.58 4.41 21.35
CA VAL A 371 -2.85 5.58 20.50
C VAL A 371 -2.89 5.17 19.03
N GLU A 372 -1.97 4.30 18.62
CA GLU A 372 -1.87 3.80 17.25
C GLU A 372 -3.15 3.09 16.74
N GLN A 373 -4.02 2.63 17.64
CA GLN A 373 -5.32 2.05 17.23
C GLN A 373 -6.30 3.12 16.76
N TYR A 374 -6.23 4.33 17.32
CA TYR A 374 -6.98 5.48 16.81
C TYR A 374 -6.43 5.92 15.44
N ASP A 375 -5.10 5.91 15.26
CA ASP A 375 -4.49 6.19 13.95
C ASP A 375 -4.89 5.17 12.90
N ALA A 376 -4.86 3.88 13.24
CA ALA A 376 -5.27 2.80 12.33
C ALA A 376 -6.74 2.95 11.92
N LEU A 377 -7.62 3.32 12.86
CA LEU A 377 -9.01 3.65 12.57
C LEU A 377 -9.15 4.85 11.64
N GLY A 378 -8.45 5.95 11.94
CA GLY A 378 -8.43 7.14 11.11
C GLY A 378 -7.96 6.85 9.68
N LYS A 379 -6.91 6.03 9.53
CA LYS A 379 -6.38 5.62 8.23
C LYS A 379 -7.36 4.75 7.46
N SER A 380 -7.93 3.72 8.09
CA SER A 380 -8.95 2.85 7.49
C SER A 380 -10.14 3.65 6.97
N LEU A 381 -10.66 4.58 7.76
CA LEU A 381 -11.76 5.47 7.38
C LEU A 381 -11.37 6.41 6.24
N SER A 382 -10.17 6.99 6.28
CA SER A 382 -9.64 7.86 5.22
C SER A 382 -9.51 7.12 3.88
N GLN A 383 -9.02 5.89 3.90
CA GLN A 383 -8.87 5.05 2.70
C GLN A 383 -10.22 4.59 2.14
N LYS A 384 -11.17 4.26 3.01
CA LYS A 384 -12.55 3.96 2.59
C LYS A 384 -13.22 5.17 1.95
N ALA A 385 -13.01 6.36 2.51
CA ALA A 385 -13.55 7.60 1.96
C ALA A 385 -13.10 7.85 0.51
N LEU A 386 -11.86 7.48 0.14
CA LEU A 386 -11.35 7.61 -1.25
C LEU A 386 -12.14 6.80 -2.28
N ARG A 387 -12.85 5.76 -1.84
CA ARG A 387 -13.59 4.83 -2.71
C ARG A 387 -15.10 4.96 -2.53
N ALA A 388 -15.53 5.73 -1.54
CA ALA A 388 -16.93 5.89 -1.20
C ALA A 388 -17.64 6.84 -2.17
N PRO A 389 -18.96 6.68 -2.38
CA PRO A 389 -19.76 7.72 -3.01
C PRO A 389 -19.64 9.05 -2.25
N ARG A 390 -19.80 10.16 -2.97
CA ARG A 390 -19.63 11.53 -2.42
C ARG A 390 -20.46 11.80 -1.16
N GLU A 391 -21.66 11.23 -1.08
CA GLU A 391 -22.57 11.34 0.08
C GLU A 391 -22.01 10.70 1.36
N GLN A 392 -21.21 9.65 1.22
CA GLN A 392 -20.61 8.92 2.35
C GLN A 392 -19.18 9.40 2.65
N GLU A 393 -18.49 9.93 1.64
CA GLU A 393 -17.12 10.45 1.78
C GLU A 393 -17.01 11.47 2.93
N GLU A 394 -17.91 12.45 2.99
CA GLU A 394 -17.85 13.50 4.03
C GLU A 394 -17.97 12.90 5.44
N LYS A 395 -18.92 11.98 5.65
CA LYS A 395 -19.08 11.30 6.94
C LYS A 395 -17.83 10.51 7.33
N LEU A 396 -17.30 9.71 6.40
CA LEU A 396 -16.11 8.88 6.66
C LEU A 396 -14.88 9.73 6.99
N ARG A 397 -14.67 10.85 6.29
CA ARG A 397 -13.56 11.77 6.58
C ARG A 397 -13.73 12.46 7.94
N ARG A 398 -14.95 12.86 8.30
CA ARG A 398 -15.22 13.43 9.64
C ARG A 398 -15.00 12.40 10.74
N ASP A 399 -15.44 11.15 10.54
CA ASP A 399 -15.17 10.06 11.49
C ASP A 399 -13.66 9.76 11.58
N ALA A 400 -12.92 9.87 10.47
CA ALA A 400 -11.46 9.77 10.48
C ALA A 400 -10.80 10.89 11.29
N VAL A 401 -11.22 12.16 11.09
CA VAL A 401 -10.75 13.31 11.89
C VAL A 401 -11.01 13.07 13.37
N ARG A 402 -12.20 12.59 13.75
CA ARG A 402 -12.52 12.26 15.15
C ARG A 402 -11.63 11.17 15.74
N ALA A 403 -11.23 10.18 14.93
CA ALA A 403 -10.29 9.16 15.38
C ALA A 403 -8.91 9.79 15.67
N TYR A 404 -8.39 10.62 14.77
CA TYR A 404 -7.11 11.31 15.01
C TYR A 404 -7.18 12.35 16.13
N GLU A 405 -8.32 13.03 16.33
CA GLU A 405 -8.54 13.89 17.50
C GLU A 405 -8.39 13.09 18.80
N ARG A 406 -8.95 11.87 18.84
CA ARG A 406 -8.78 10.96 19.99
C ARG A 406 -7.33 10.53 20.17
N ALA A 407 -6.57 10.32 19.10
CA ALA A 407 -5.14 10.05 19.19
C ALA A 407 -4.41 11.24 19.85
N VAL A 408 -4.63 12.47 19.37
CA VAL A 408 -4.04 13.71 19.91
C VAL A 408 -4.45 13.98 21.36
N GLU A 409 -5.68 13.66 21.76
CA GLU A 409 -6.14 13.77 23.15
C GLU A 409 -5.36 12.86 24.11
N HIS A 410 -4.81 11.74 23.63
CA HIS A 410 -4.00 10.81 24.42
C HIS A 410 -2.50 11.06 24.25
N ASP A 411 -2.05 11.54 23.10
CA ASP A 411 -0.68 11.96 22.82
C ASP A 411 -0.65 13.23 21.94
N GLU A 412 -0.43 14.39 22.58
CA GLU A 412 -0.32 15.69 21.89
C GLU A 412 0.92 15.82 20.97
N ARG A 413 1.83 14.83 20.99
CA ARG A 413 3.03 14.79 20.16
C ARG A 413 2.88 13.84 18.97
N ASP A 414 1.68 13.32 18.75
CA ASP A 414 1.37 12.46 17.61
C ASP A 414 1.35 13.27 16.30
N ALA A 415 2.51 13.37 15.66
CA ALA A 415 2.67 14.04 14.38
C ALA A 415 1.82 13.39 13.26
N TYR A 416 1.59 12.08 13.34
CA TYR A 416 0.80 11.34 12.36
C TYR A 416 -0.66 11.77 12.44
N ALA A 417 -1.23 11.78 13.64
CA ALA A 417 -2.60 12.22 13.87
C ALA A 417 -2.80 13.69 13.45
N HIS A 418 -1.92 14.61 13.86
CA HIS A 418 -1.96 16.01 13.44
C HIS A 418 -1.97 16.15 11.90
N HIS A 419 -1.09 15.42 11.21
CA HIS A 419 -1.03 15.45 9.75
C HIS A 419 -2.35 15.00 9.11
N TYR A 420 -2.93 13.89 9.60
CA TYR A 420 -4.11 13.32 8.98
C TYR A 420 -5.43 13.99 9.40
N ILE A 421 -5.47 14.73 10.51
CA ILE A 421 -6.53 15.73 10.78
C ILE A 421 -6.51 16.76 9.65
N ALA A 422 -5.36 17.40 9.44
CA ALA A 422 -5.20 18.43 8.41
C ALA A 422 -5.56 17.91 7.02
N TYR A 423 -5.05 16.73 6.65
CA TYR A 423 -5.29 16.10 5.35
C TYR A 423 -6.76 15.84 5.06
N ASN A 424 -7.51 15.27 6.01
CA ASN A 424 -8.92 14.96 5.79
C ASN A 424 -9.79 16.23 5.72
N LEU A 425 -9.52 17.22 6.58
CA LEU A 425 -10.20 18.53 6.52
C LEU A 425 -9.85 19.28 5.22
N ASP A 426 -8.61 19.19 4.78
CA ASP A 426 -8.14 19.82 3.55
C ASP A 426 -8.84 19.24 2.33
N ILE A 427 -8.99 17.91 2.25
CA ILE A 427 -9.76 17.26 1.16
C ILE A 427 -11.21 17.76 1.13
N LEU A 428 -11.84 17.89 2.29
CA LEU A 428 -13.20 18.42 2.41
C LEU A 428 -13.28 19.91 2.03
N GLY A 429 -12.15 20.62 2.02
CA GLY A 429 -12.10 22.06 1.76
C GLY A 429 -12.75 22.87 2.88
N THR A 430 -12.65 22.39 4.12
CA THR A 430 -13.29 23.00 5.31
C THR A 430 -12.28 23.36 6.39
N GLU A 431 -12.64 24.30 7.28
CA GLU A 431 -11.83 24.71 8.44
C GLU A 431 -10.37 25.07 8.09
N PRO A 432 -10.14 25.98 7.13
CA PRO A 432 -8.81 26.30 6.62
C PRO A 432 -7.79 26.71 7.69
N GLU A 433 -8.20 27.47 8.72
CA GLU A 433 -7.30 27.88 9.80
C GLU A 433 -6.88 26.68 10.65
N ARG A 434 -7.77 25.69 10.79
CA ARG A 434 -7.45 24.46 11.50
C ARG A 434 -6.51 23.60 10.67
N VAL A 435 -6.78 23.40 9.38
CA VAL A 435 -5.90 22.68 8.45
C VAL A 435 -4.46 23.20 8.54
N GLU A 436 -4.29 24.52 8.51
CA GLU A 436 -2.97 25.15 8.64
C GLU A 436 -2.30 24.82 9.98
N ARG A 437 -2.98 25.04 11.10
CA ARG A 437 -2.42 24.77 12.45
C ARG A 437 -1.95 23.32 12.58
N GLU A 438 -2.75 22.39 12.10
CA GLU A 438 -2.48 20.95 12.22
C GLU A 438 -1.33 20.50 11.31
N TYR A 439 -1.24 21.03 10.08
CA TYR A 439 -0.08 20.77 9.21
C TYR A 439 1.22 21.36 9.80
N VAL A 440 1.18 22.59 10.31
CA VAL A 440 2.34 23.22 10.97
C VAL A 440 2.79 22.40 12.18
N LYS A 441 1.85 21.98 13.03
CA LYS A 441 2.14 21.14 14.20
C LYS A 441 2.78 19.81 13.82
N ALA A 442 2.23 19.11 12.82
CA ALA A 442 2.79 17.84 12.34
C ALA A 442 4.22 18.00 11.81
N ARG A 443 4.45 19.04 11.01
CA ARG A 443 5.79 19.39 10.48
C ARG A 443 6.77 19.67 11.62
N ASP A 444 6.38 20.48 12.60
CA ASP A 444 7.27 20.86 13.70
C ASP A 444 7.61 19.68 14.62
N LEU A 445 6.68 18.73 14.79
CA LEU A 445 6.91 17.49 15.54
C LEU A 445 7.79 16.49 14.78
N ALA A 446 7.78 16.52 13.44
CA ALA A 446 8.53 15.61 12.59
C ALA A 446 9.17 16.33 11.38
N PRO A 447 10.19 17.19 11.62
CA PRO A 447 10.76 18.06 10.57
C PRO A 447 11.43 17.28 9.43
N GLY A 448 11.88 16.05 9.70
CA GLY A 448 12.45 15.16 8.69
C GLY A 448 11.44 14.48 7.76
N HIS A 449 10.13 14.74 7.91
CA HIS A 449 9.09 14.02 7.19
C HIS A 449 8.66 14.75 5.92
N SER A 450 9.14 14.30 4.75
CA SER A 450 8.95 14.98 3.46
C SER A 450 7.48 15.15 3.05
N TRP A 451 6.62 14.18 3.36
CA TRP A 451 5.19 14.28 3.06
C TRP A 451 4.48 15.36 3.87
N TYR A 452 4.89 15.62 5.11
CA TYR A 452 4.23 16.62 5.95
C TYR A 452 4.49 18.01 5.38
N HIS A 453 5.75 18.26 5.00
CA HIS A 453 6.14 19.44 4.23
C HIS A 453 5.40 19.56 2.90
N GLY A 454 5.43 18.51 2.07
CA GLY A 454 4.82 18.56 0.73
C GLY A 454 3.31 18.81 0.77
N ARG A 455 2.58 18.22 1.73
CA ARG A 455 1.15 18.49 1.91
C ARG A 455 0.88 19.90 2.40
N TYR A 456 1.69 20.42 3.32
CA TYR A 456 1.55 21.80 3.78
C TYR A 456 1.82 22.81 2.65
N VAL A 457 2.89 22.63 1.87
CA VAL A 457 3.18 23.46 0.69
C VAL A 457 2.01 23.41 -0.30
N CYS A 458 1.51 22.21 -0.63
CA CYS A 458 0.37 22.04 -1.53
C CYS A 458 -0.92 22.70 -1.00
N PHE A 459 -1.15 22.69 0.32
CA PHE A 459 -2.25 23.41 0.95
C PHE A 459 -2.10 24.92 0.72
N LEU A 460 -0.93 25.50 0.98
CA LEU A 460 -0.66 26.93 0.76
C LEU A 460 -0.84 27.33 -0.72
N VAL A 461 -0.35 26.51 -1.66
CA VAL A 461 -0.55 26.70 -3.10
C VAL A 461 -2.03 26.65 -3.46
N THR A 462 -2.79 25.70 -2.90
CA THR A 462 -4.24 25.59 -3.12
C THR A 462 -4.97 26.87 -2.68
N ARG A 463 -4.54 27.44 -1.55
CA ARG A 463 -5.07 28.67 -0.97
C ARG A 463 -4.57 29.95 -1.65
N VAL A 464 -3.67 29.81 -2.63
CA VAL A 464 -3.05 30.91 -3.38
C VAL A 464 -2.16 31.81 -2.50
N TRP A 465 -1.64 31.26 -1.39
CA TRP A 465 -0.70 31.93 -0.49
C TRP A 465 0.73 31.65 -0.93
N MET A 466 1.10 32.26 -2.05
CA MET A 466 2.28 31.83 -2.83
C MET A 466 3.60 32.27 -2.21
N LYS A 467 3.60 33.38 -1.46
CA LYS A 467 4.76 33.83 -0.71
C LYS A 467 5.05 32.86 0.45
N GLU A 468 4.00 32.48 1.16
CA GLU A 468 4.03 31.52 2.26
C GLU A 468 4.41 30.14 1.75
N ALA A 469 3.84 29.71 0.60
CA ALA A 469 4.17 28.44 -0.03
C ALA A 469 5.66 28.35 -0.40
N ARG A 470 6.25 29.43 -0.93
CA ARG A 470 7.68 29.49 -1.24
C ARG A 470 8.54 29.46 0.03
N ALA A 471 8.17 30.20 1.07
CA ALA A 471 8.87 30.14 2.36
C ALA A 471 8.80 28.73 2.99
N ALA A 472 7.65 28.07 2.91
CA ALA A 472 7.48 26.69 3.36
C ALA A 472 8.28 25.69 2.52
N TRP A 473 8.43 25.94 1.21
CA TRP A 473 9.29 25.14 0.34
C TRP A 473 10.76 25.24 0.75
N GLU A 474 11.28 26.46 0.94
CA GLU A 474 12.65 26.68 1.42
C GLU A 474 12.89 26.02 2.78
N GLN A 475 11.94 26.15 3.70
CA GLN A 475 12.00 25.47 5.00
C GLN A 475 12.04 23.95 4.84
N ALA A 476 11.21 23.37 3.97
CA ALA A 476 11.19 21.93 3.73
C ALA A 476 12.54 21.41 3.25
N LEU A 477 13.20 22.11 2.32
CA LEU A 477 14.52 21.74 1.83
C LEU A 477 15.57 21.78 2.96
N ASN A 478 15.54 22.81 3.80
CA ASN A 478 16.46 22.95 4.93
C ASN A 478 16.27 21.83 5.97
N ASP A 479 15.04 21.57 6.38
CA ASP A 479 14.72 20.56 7.39
C ASP A 479 15.06 19.15 6.90
N LEU A 480 14.78 18.84 5.63
CA LEU A 480 15.09 17.55 5.03
C LEU A 480 16.59 17.36 4.81
N ALA A 481 17.33 18.39 4.38
CA ALA A 481 18.77 18.31 4.22
C ALA A 481 19.50 18.01 5.54
N ALA A 482 18.95 18.46 6.67
CA ALA A 482 19.48 18.15 8.00
C ALA A 482 19.39 16.66 8.36
N THR A 483 18.54 15.87 7.69
CA THR A 483 18.39 14.42 7.95
C THR A 483 19.37 13.54 7.17
N GLY A 484 20.16 14.12 6.27
CA GLY A 484 21.10 13.41 5.40
C GLY A 484 20.67 13.37 3.94
N PRO A 485 21.35 12.56 3.11
CA PRO A 485 21.08 12.48 1.67
C PRO A 485 19.65 11.98 1.40
N LEU A 486 18.91 12.72 0.57
CA LEU A 486 17.54 12.38 0.21
C LEU A 486 17.49 11.24 -0.81
N GLN A 487 16.58 10.30 -0.58
CA GLN A 487 16.33 9.20 -1.51
C GLN A 487 15.42 9.64 -2.67
N ALA A 488 15.49 8.93 -3.81
CA ALA A 488 14.71 9.24 -5.01
C ALA A 488 13.19 9.37 -4.73
N GLN A 489 12.64 8.51 -3.87
CA GLN A 489 11.21 8.52 -3.53
C GLN A 489 10.81 9.78 -2.76
N VAL A 490 11.73 10.39 -2.01
CA VAL A 490 11.47 11.65 -1.29
C VAL A 490 11.29 12.80 -2.26
N TYR A 491 12.11 12.86 -3.32
CA TYR A 491 11.96 13.86 -4.38
C TYR A 491 10.63 13.70 -5.11
N GLU A 492 10.26 12.48 -5.50
CA GLU A 492 8.97 12.26 -6.16
C GLU A 492 7.78 12.69 -5.28
N ALA A 493 7.79 12.33 -3.99
CA ALA A 493 6.71 12.64 -3.07
C ALA A 493 6.57 14.15 -2.79
N LEU A 494 7.69 14.87 -2.67
CA LEU A 494 7.71 16.29 -2.36
C LEU A 494 7.58 17.15 -3.63
N HIS A 495 8.48 16.97 -4.60
CA HIS A 495 8.62 17.81 -5.78
C HIS A 495 7.54 17.51 -6.81
N GLY A 496 7.26 16.21 -7.05
CA GLY A 496 6.30 15.79 -8.07
C GLY A 496 4.90 16.34 -7.84
N GLN A 497 4.39 16.28 -6.60
CA GLN A 497 3.05 16.79 -6.26
C GLN A 497 3.01 18.32 -6.22
N ALA A 498 4.04 18.99 -5.66
CA ALA A 498 4.10 20.44 -5.59
C ALA A 498 4.18 21.07 -6.99
N ALA A 499 5.12 20.62 -7.84
CA ALA A 499 5.24 21.09 -9.21
C ALA A 499 3.97 20.82 -10.01
N ARG A 500 3.38 19.62 -9.90
CA ARG A 500 2.12 19.29 -10.60
C ARG A 500 1.00 20.28 -10.27
N LEU A 501 0.85 20.64 -8.99
CA LEU A 501 -0.17 21.59 -8.52
C LEU A 501 0.16 23.04 -8.91
N LEU A 502 1.42 23.44 -8.88
CA LEU A 502 1.86 24.77 -9.33
C LEU A 502 1.57 24.97 -10.83
N LEU A 503 1.92 23.98 -11.66
CA LEU A 503 1.61 23.99 -13.09
C LEU A 503 0.10 24.04 -13.34
N SER A 504 -0.72 23.30 -12.58
CA SER A 504 -2.19 23.38 -12.71
C SER A 504 -2.76 24.74 -12.30
N ARG A 505 -1.99 25.58 -11.61
CA ARG A 505 -2.37 26.93 -11.20
C ARG A 505 -1.66 28.02 -12.03
N GLY A 506 -0.96 27.65 -13.09
CA GLY A 506 -0.23 28.59 -13.96
C GLY A 506 0.96 29.27 -13.28
N ARG A 507 1.50 28.69 -12.20
CA ARG A 507 2.64 29.23 -11.45
C ARG A 507 3.95 28.68 -12.00
N LEU A 508 4.25 29.04 -13.24
CA LEU A 508 5.36 28.47 -14.03
C LEU A 508 6.72 28.71 -13.36
N ASP A 509 7.05 29.94 -13.00
CA ASP A 509 8.35 30.27 -12.40
C ASP A 509 8.64 29.46 -11.11
N PHE A 510 7.63 29.29 -10.25
CA PHE A 510 7.80 28.50 -9.02
C PHE A 510 7.81 27.00 -9.30
N ALA A 511 7.06 26.52 -10.30
CA ALA A 511 7.14 25.12 -10.72
C ALA A 511 8.52 24.78 -11.29
N ALA A 512 9.12 25.69 -12.08
CA ALA A 512 10.45 25.53 -12.64
C ALA A 512 11.50 25.43 -11.52
N GLU A 513 11.48 26.33 -10.53
CA GLU A 513 12.36 26.25 -9.35
C GLU A 513 12.23 24.90 -8.64
N VAL A 514 11.01 24.45 -8.36
CA VAL A 514 10.76 23.13 -7.75
C VAL A 514 11.32 22.00 -8.60
N LEU A 515 11.26 22.07 -9.94
CA LEU A 515 11.81 21.02 -10.80
C LEU A 515 13.33 21.06 -10.90
N GLU A 516 13.94 22.25 -10.82
CA GLU A 516 15.39 22.46 -10.87
C GLU A 516 16.11 21.90 -9.64
N ASP A 517 15.46 21.94 -8.47
CA ASP A 517 15.96 21.39 -7.20
C ASP A 517 16.17 19.86 -7.23
N VAL A 518 15.64 19.16 -8.26
CA VAL A 518 15.82 17.71 -8.42
C VAL A 518 17.18 17.38 -9.04
N PRO A 519 18.06 16.62 -8.33
CA PRO A 519 19.36 16.19 -8.85
C PRO A 519 19.22 15.42 -10.16
N ARG A 520 20.13 15.63 -11.11
CA ARG A 520 20.03 15.08 -12.47
C ARG A 520 19.92 13.56 -12.49
N GLU A 521 20.64 12.90 -11.60
CA GLU A 521 20.67 11.44 -11.42
C GLU A 521 19.36 10.87 -10.85
N LEU A 522 18.50 11.71 -10.26
CA LEU A 522 17.20 11.32 -9.69
C LEU A 522 16.01 11.70 -10.57
N ARG A 523 16.24 12.34 -11.73
CA ARG A 523 15.19 12.76 -12.67
C ARG A 523 14.60 11.54 -13.38
N ALA A 524 13.46 11.07 -12.88
CA ALA A 524 12.71 9.94 -13.42
C ALA A 524 11.63 10.38 -14.43
N SER A 525 10.78 9.44 -14.87
CA SER A 525 9.73 9.69 -15.86
C SER A 525 8.70 10.73 -15.41
N TRP A 526 8.34 10.77 -14.12
CA TRP A 526 7.43 11.79 -13.58
C TRP A 526 8.00 13.20 -13.73
N TRP A 527 9.32 13.35 -13.57
CA TRP A 527 10.00 14.64 -13.71
C TRP A 527 9.96 15.09 -15.17
N GLN A 528 10.28 14.19 -16.10
CA GLN A 528 10.25 14.47 -17.54
C GLN A 528 8.85 14.90 -18.00
N ALA A 529 7.79 14.25 -17.47
CA ALA A 529 6.41 14.62 -17.77
C ALA A 529 6.06 16.02 -17.27
N LEU A 530 6.51 16.40 -16.08
CA LEU A 530 6.27 17.73 -15.51
C LEU A 530 7.11 18.82 -16.18
N ASP A 531 8.37 18.54 -16.52
CA ASP A 531 9.25 19.42 -17.28
C ASP A 531 8.66 19.70 -18.67
N GLN A 532 8.22 18.65 -19.37
CA GLN A 532 7.50 18.78 -20.63
C GLN A 532 6.23 19.64 -20.47
N LEU A 533 5.43 19.40 -19.43
CA LEU A 533 4.24 20.21 -19.17
C LEU A 533 4.60 21.68 -18.89
N CYS A 534 5.67 21.93 -18.12
CA CYS A 534 6.16 23.27 -17.83
C CYS A 534 6.52 24.02 -19.12
N VAL A 535 7.36 23.41 -19.97
CA VAL A 535 7.75 23.97 -21.27
C VAL A 535 6.53 24.22 -22.15
N CYS A 536 5.58 23.28 -22.23
CA CYS A 536 4.37 23.47 -23.02
C CYS A 536 3.53 24.65 -22.52
N LEU A 537 3.40 24.83 -21.21
CA LEU A 537 2.63 25.94 -20.62
C LEU A 537 3.34 27.28 -20.76
N GLU A 538 4.67 27.31 -20.72
CA GLU A 538 5.47 28.51 -21.03
C GLU A 538 5.31 28.91 -22.49
N GLU A 539 5.42 27.94 -23.41
CA GLU A 539 5.17 28.16 -24.84
C GLU A 539 3.72 28.60 -25.10
N ASP A 540 2.73 28.09 -24.36
CA ASP A 540 1.33 28.52 -24.47
C ASP A 540 1.14 29.96 -24.00
N ARG A 541 1.71 30.31 -22.84
CA ARG A 541 1.72 31.69 -22.29
C ARG A 541 2.35 32.68 -23.25
N ASP A 542 3.44 32.28 -23.89
CA ASP A 542 4.20 33.14 -24.81
C ASP A 542 3.64 33.12 -26.24
N GLU A 543 2.52 32.43 -26.50
CA GLU A 543 1.91 32.25 -27.83
C GLU A 543 2.87 31.62 -28.88
N ARG A 544 3.66 30.63 -28.45
CA ARG A 544 4.63 29.87 -29.27
C ARG A 544 4.32 28.38 -29.38
N LEU A 545 3.33 27.87 -28.65
CA LEU A 545 3.01 26.44 -28.62
C LEU A 545 2.34 25.98 -29.93
N VAL A 546 3.11 25.27 -30.76
CA VAL A 546 2.69 24.71 -32.07
C VAL A 546 2.65 23.17 -32.11
N PHE A 547 3.10 22.50 -31.05
CA PHE A 547 3.04 21.04 -30.91
C PHE A 547 2.09 20.62 -29.80
N PRO A 548 1.41 19.48 -29.92
CA PRO A 548 0.55 18.98 -28.85
C PRO A 548 1.37 18.68 -27.58
N PRO A 549 0.82 18.93 -26.38
CA PRO A 549 1.52 18.68 -25.13
C PRO A 549 1.96 17.23 -24.93
N THR A 550 1.29 16.25 -25.57
CA THR A 550 1.63 14.83 -25.46
C THR A 550 2.85 14.41 -26.26
N LEU A 551 3.28 15.19 -27.25
CA LEU A 551 4.43 14.88 -28.08
C LEU A 551 5.74 15.18 -27.32
N PRO A 552 6.62 14.17 -27.09
CA PRO A 552 7.85 14.38 -26.33
C PRO A 552 8.73 15.48 -26.92
N LEU A 553 9.32 16.33 -26.06
CA LEU A 553 10.15 17.47 -26.48
C LEU A 553 11.24 17.06 -27.49
N ALA A 554 11.92 15.94 -27.24
CA ALA A 554 13.00 15.42 -28.09
C ALA A 554 12.54 14.88 -29.45
N MET A 555 11.23 14.74 -29.68
CA MET A 555 10.64 14.23 -30.93
C MET A 555 10.04 15.33 -31.81
N ARG A 556 9.76 16.52 -31.26
CA ARG A 556 9.03 17.60 -31.93
C ARG A 556 9.58 17.96 -33.31
N TRP A 557 10.90 18.02 -33.46
CA TRP A 557 11.54 18.49 -34.70
C TRP A 557 12.15 17.36 -35.55
N LYS A 558 11.75 16.09 -35.32
CA LYS A 558 12.32 14.93 -36.04
C LYS A 558 11.62 14.57 -37.36
N GLY A 559 10.73 15.43 -37.84
CA GLY A 559 9.94 15.23 -39.05
C GLY A 559 8.46 15.39 -38.74
N PRO A 560 7.58 15.35 -39.75
CA PRO A 560 6.14 15.30 -39.52
C PRO A 560 5.76 13.98 -38.88
N HIS A 561 4.81 14.02 -37.96
CA HIS A 561 4.37 12.87 -37.16
C HIS A 561 3.07 12.29 -37.69
N LEU A 562 2.35 13.06 -38.51
CA LEU A 562 1.07 12.67 -39.10
C LEU A 562 1.16 12.40 -40.61
N ALA A 563 2.33 12.58 -41.23
CA ALA A 563 2.54 12.27 -42.64
C ALA A 563 2.27 10.78 -42.94
N ASP A 564 1.73 10.50 -44.12
CA ASP A 564 1.65 9.14 -44.65
C ASP A 564 3.00 8.68 -45.22
N GLU A 565 3.01 7.55 -45.93
CA GLU A 565 4.23 6.94 -46.49
C GLU A 565 4.86 7.73 -47.66
N ARG A 566 4.23 8.82 -48.13
CA ARG A 566 4.76 9.63 -49.23
C ARG A 566 5.99 10.44 -48.80
N GLU A 567 6.87 10.73 -49.75
CA GLU A 567 8.04 11.57 -49.52
C GLU A 567 7.61 13.01 -49.23
N VAL A 568 8.04 13.53 -48.08
CA VAL A 568 7.71 14.89 -47.62
C VAL A 568 8.77 15.87 -48.13
N HIS A 569 8.32 16.89 -48.87
CA HIS A 569 9.17 17.97 -49.35
C HIS A 569 9.37 19.07 -48.29
N ALA A 570 8.28 19.48 -47.64
CA ALA A 570 8.29 20.47 -46.57
C ALA A 570 7.17 20.18 -45.57
N TRP A 571 7.35 20.59 -44.32
CA TRP A 571 6.29 20.49 -43.32
C TRP A 571 6.42 21.59 -42.27
N LYS A 572 5.29 21.94 -41.63
CA LYS A 572 5.22 22.93 -40.55
C LYS A 572 4.25 22.46 -39.47
N PRO A 573 4.66 22.35 -38.20
CA PRO A 573 3.72 22.20 -37.09
C PRO A 573 2.91 23.48 -36.92
N GLY A 574 1.69 23.35 -36.41
CA GLY A 574 0.87 24.50 -36.11
C GLY A 574 -0.25 24.25 -35.11
N ARG A 575 -0.87 25.35 -34.70
CA ARG A 575 -2.02 25.36 -33.80
C ARG A 575 -3.04 26.39 -34.26
N VAL A 576 -4.30 26.01 -34.26
CA VAL A 576 -5.42 26.93 -34.49
C VAL A 576 -5.54 27.84 -33.28
N PHE A 577 -5.21 29.12 -33.41
CA PHE A 577 -5.35 30.09 -32.30
C PHE A 577 -6.56 31.01 -32.48
N GLY A 578 -7.09 31.13 -33.70
CA GLY A 578 -8.27 31.93 -34.00
C GLY A 578 -9.08 31.36 -35.16
N ARG A 579 -10.38 31.62 -35.15
CA ARG A 579 -11.30 31.22 -36.24
C ARG A 579 -12.54 32.12 -36.24
N ASP A 580 -12.99 32.47 -37.44
CA ASP A 580 -14.30 33.09 -37.66
C ASP A 580 -15.11 32.36 -38.75
N GLU A 581 -16.09 33.04 -39.33
CA GLU A 581 -16.96 32.49 -40.38
C GLU A 581 -16.26 32.31 -41.73
N GLN A 582 -15.14 32.97 -42.00
CA GLN A 582 -14.48 33.02 -43.31
C GLN A 582 -13.03 32.52 -43.29
N VAL A 583 -12.33 32.68 -42.18
CA VAL A 583 -10.90 32.38 -42.04
C VAL A 583 -10.58 31.53 -40.81
N VAL A 584 -9.47 30.80 -40.91
CA VAL A 584 -8.81 30.10 -39.81
C VAL A 584 -7.41 30.67 -39.66
N LEU A 585 -7.07 31.08 -38.45
CA LEU A 585 -5.76 31.61 -38.09
C LEU A 585 -4.94 30.49 -37.45
N LEU A 586 -3.83 30.14 -38.10
CA LEU A 586 -2.88 29.15 -37.63
C LEU A 586 -1.62 29.85 -37.14
N LEU A 587 -1.18 29.48 -35.95
CA LEU A 587 0.15 29.75 -35.47
C LEU A 587 1.03 28.60 -35.98
N VAL A 588 2.04 28.89 -36.80
CA VAL A 588 2.90 27.88 -37.43
C VAL A 588 4.36 28.19 -37.20
N ALA A 589 5.20 27.16 -37.12
CA ALA A 589 6.64 27.35 -36.94
C ALA A 589 7.43 26.71 -38.09
N ASP A 590 8.43 27.45 -38.58
CA ASP A 590 9.36 26.98 -39.61
C ASP A 590 10.66 26.42 -39.01
N HIS A 591 11.00 26.88 -37.81
CA HIS A 591 12.14 26.45 -37.02
C HIS A 591 11.78 26.57 -35.52
N PRO A 592 12.49 25.86 -34.62
CA PRO A 592 12.35 26.01 -33.16
C PRO A 592 12.14 27.41 -32.60
N ASP A 593 12.75 28.42 -33.23
CA ASP A 593 12.80 29.80 -32.71
C ASP A 593 11.94 30.79 -33.50
N THR A 594 11.25 30.33 -34.54
CA THR A 594 10.46 31.20 -35.43
C THR A 594 9.04 30.71 -35.57
N VAL A 595 8.12 31.52 -35.05
CA VAL A 595 6.68 31.30 -35.14
C VAL A 595 6.08 32.44 -35.96
N SER A 596 5.12 32.11 -36.83
CA SER A 596 4.41 33.07 -37.67
C SER A 596 2.92 32.75 -37.69
N THR A 597 2.12 33.74 -38.07
CA THR A 597 0.68 33.58 -38.24
C THR A 597 0.35 33.37 -39.72
N LEU A 598 -0.34 32.28 -40.01
CA LEU A 598 -0.91 31.99 -41.32
C LEU A 598 -2.43 32.19 -41.27
N CYS A 599 -2.94 33.03 -42.16
CA CYS A 599 -4.38 33.25 -42.34
C CYS A 599 -4.85 32.45 -43.57
N LEU A 600 -5.69 31.44 -43.36
CA LEU A 600 -6.22 30.59 -44.43
C LEU A 600 -7.71 30.84 -44.60
N SER A 601 -8.16 31.09 -45.83
CA SER A 601 -9.59 31.13 -46.14
C SER A 601 -10.18 29.72 -46.09
N LYS A 602 -11.49 29.59 -45.88
CA LYS A 602 -12.18 28.30 -46.00
C LYS A 602 -12.01 27.64 -47.37
N GLY A 603 -11.87 28.45 -48.43
CA GLY A 603 -11.57 27.97 -49.78
C GLY A 603 -10.20 27.30 -49.81
N ASP A 604 -9.16 27.98 -49.32
CA ASP A 604 -7.78 27.44 -49.27
C ASP A 604 -7.71 26.14 -48.45
N LEU A 605 -8.45 26.07 -47.35
CA LEU A 605 -8.48 24.86 -46.52
C LEU A 605 -8.97 23.64 -47.30
N GLY A 606 -10.03 23.77 -48.09
CA GLY A 606 -10.58 22.67 -48.89
C GLY A 606 -9.78 22.41 -50.17
N GLU A 607 -9.47 23.48 -50.91
CA GLU A 607 -8.88 23.39 -52.26
C GLU A 607 -7.37 23.17 -52.24
N VAL A 608 -6.66 23.80 -51.29
CA VAL A 608 -5.20 23.74 -51.20
C VAL A 608 -4.75 22.71 -50.19
N TRP A 609 -5.40 22.63 -49.02
CA TRP A 609 -4.93 21.80 -47.89
C TRP A 609 -5.75 20.54 -47.63
N ASN A 610 -6.80 20.29 -48.42
CA ASN A 610 -7.70 19.14 -48.30
C ASN A 610 -8.25 18.89 -46.88
N ALA A 611 -8.58 19.96 -46.16
CA ALA A 611 -9.02 19.90 -44.78
C ALA A 611 -10.40 20.50 -44.57
N SER A 612 -11.17 19.92 -43.65
CA SER A 612 -12.49 20.45 -43.29
C SER A 612 -12.37 21.56 -42.24
N PRO A 613 -12.88 22.79 -42.50
CA PRO A 613 -12.92 23.84 -41.49
C PRO A 613 -13.69 23.45 -40.23
N SER A 614 -14.63 22.49 -40.33
CA SER A 614 -15.45 22.03 -39.19
C SER A 614 -14.62 21.31 -38.11
N GLN A 615 -13.48 20.74 -38.48
CA GLN A 615 -12.59 19.99 -37.58
C GLN A 615 -11.57 20.89 -36.86
N LEU A 616 -11.37 22.12 -37.35
CA LEU A 616 -10.40 23.09 -36.83
C LEU A 616 -11.04 23.98 -35.77
N ARG A 617 -10.91 23.57 -34.51
CA ARG A 617 -11.35 24.37 -33.36
C ARG A 617 -10.14 25.11 -32.79
N VAL A 618 -10.39 26.23 -32.11
CA VAL A 618 -9.32 26.91 -31.36
C VAL A 618 -8.70 25.93 -30.37
N GLY A 619 -7.37 25.87 -30.34
CA GLY A 619 -6.59 24.92 -29.56
C GLY A 619 -6.20 23.63 -30.29
N THR A 620 -6.74 23.34 -31.47
CA THR A 620 -6.40 22.16 -32.27
C THR A 620 -4.97 22.27 -32.82
N PHE A 621 -4.18 21.21 -32.66
CA PHE A 621 -2.85 21.09 -33.27
C PHE A 621 -2.93 20.44 -34.65
N VAL A 622 -2.09 20.90 -35.57
CA VAL A 622 -2.06 20.47 -36.97
C VAL A 622 -0.62 20.36 -37.48
N GLU A 623 -0.44 19.61 -38.57
CA GLU A 623 0.77 19.62 -39.38
C GLU A 623 0.41 19.98 -40.81
N LEU A 624 0.99 21.06 -41.33
CA LEU A 624 0.92 21.44 -42.74
C LEU A 624 2.02 20.70 -43.47
N ILE A 625 1.67 19.84 -44.43
CA ILE A 625 2.61 18.96 -45.13
C ILE A 625 2.53 19.23 -46.63
N GLU A 626 3.68 19.45 -47.24
CA GLU A 626 3.86 19.50 -48.70
C GLU A 626 4.66 18.28 -49.12
N TYR A 627 4.07 17.41 -49.93
CA TYR A 627 4.69 16.20 -50.45
C TYR A 627 5.52 16.50 -51.71
N ALA A 628 6.47 15.62 -52.04
CA ALA A 628 7.35 15.76 -53.20
C ALA A 628 6.61 15.77 -54.55
N ASP A 629 5.40 15.22 -54.60
CA ASP A 629 4.51 15.26 -55.77
C ASP A 629 3.75 16.59 -55.93
N GLY A 630 3.98 17.55 -55.02
CA GLY A 630 3.33 18.86 -54.97
C GLY A 630 1.98 18.87 -54.25
N THR A 631 1.50 17.71 -53.77
CA THR A 631 0.28 17.63 -52.97
C THR A 631 0.48 18.29 -51.62
N ARG A 632 -0.53 18.99 -51.13
CA ARG A 632 -0.53 19.59 -49.79
C ARG A 632 -1.65 18.99 -48.95
N ALA A 633 -1.35 18.74 -47.69
CA ALA A 633 -2.30 18.23 -46.71
C ALA A 633 -2.15 18.96 -45.40
N MET A 634 -3.25 19.17 -44.70
CA MET A 634 -3.23 19.56 -43.30
C MET A 634 -3.78 18.41 -42.46
N GLU A 635 -2.87 17.77 -41.74
CA GLU A 635 -3.19 16.68 -40.84
C GLU A 635 -3.50 17.21 -39.45
N ILE A 636 -4.49 16.60 -38.79
CA ILE A 636 -5.03 17.10 -37.52
C ILE A 636 -4.72 16.11 -36.41
N TRP A 637 -4.08 16.59 -35.34
CA TRP A 637 -3.84 15.79 -34.16
C TRP A 637 -5.16 15.44 -33.45
N ASP A 638 -5.20 14.26 -32.85
CA ASP A 638 -6.37 13.84 -32.08
C ASP A 638 -6.61 14.78 -30.88
N ARG A 639 -7.86 14.84 -30.42
CA ARG A 639 -8.27 15.74 -29.35
C ARG A 639 -7.63 15.40 -28.00
N LEU A 640 -7.34 14.13 -27.73
CA LEU A 640 -6.72 13.71 -26.47
C LEU A 640 -5.27 14.18 -26.42
N SER A 641 -4.56 14.11 -27.54
CA SER A 641 -3.19 14.61 -27.70
C SER A 641 -3.07 16.12 -27.44
N SER A 642 -4.15 16.87 -27.66
CA SER A 642 -4.19 18.33 -27.40
C SER A 642 -4.38 18.70 -25.93
N SER A 643 -4.60 17.74 -25.03
CA SER A 643 -4.86 18.01 -23.61
C SER A 643 -3.57 18.06 -22.79
N PHE A 644 -3.37 19.14 -22.03
CA PHE A 644 -2.30 19.23 -21.03
C PHE A 644 -2.40 18.17 -19.93
N GLU A 645 -3.60 17.64 -19.68
CA GLU A 645 -3.82 16.55 -18.72
C GLU A 645 -3.47 15.17 -19.28
N ALA A 646 -3.23 15.06 -20.59
CA ALA A 646 -2.93 13.80 -21.26
C ALA A 646 -1.42 13.53 -21.41
N VAL A 647 -0.55 14.41 -20.91
CA VAL A 647 0.91 14.20 -20.99
C VAL A 647 1.26 12.87 -20.27
N PRO A 648 1.89 11.91 -20.98
CA PRO A 648 2.18 10.60 -20.40
C PRO A 648 3.09 10.70 -19.18
N GLY A 649 2.75 9.97 -18.11
CA GLY A 649 3.57 9.92 -16.90
C GLY A 649 3.33 11.07 -15.91
N LEU A 650 2.36 11.96 -16.15
CA LEU A 650 2.01 13.00 -15.19
C LEU A 650 1.55 12.41 -13.85
N PRO A 651 2.04 12.93 -12.71
CA PRO A 651 1.48 12.63 -11.40
C PRO A 651 0.00 13.01 -11.34
N LYS A 652 -0.79 12.16 -10.65
CA LYS A 652 -2.20 12.43 -10.43
C LYS A 652 -2.37 13.69 -9.56
N LEU A 653 -3.20 14.62 -10.02
CA LEU A 653 -3.58 15.81 -9.27
C LEU A 653 -4.64 15.44 -8.21
N PHE A 654 -4.19 15.13 -7.01
CA PHE A 654 -5.06 14.77 -5.89
C PHE A 654 -4.53 15.30 -4.55
N PRO A 655 -5.36 15.98 -3.73
CA PRO A 655 -6.79 16.26 -3.89
C PRO A 655 -7.11 17.24 -5.03
N SER A 656 -8.41 17.47 -5.31
CA SER A 656 -8.80 18.46 -6.31
C SER A 656 -8.24 19.85 -5.96
N PRO A 657 -7.62 20.57 -6.92
CA PRO A 657 -7.07 21.89 -6.67
C PRO A 657 -8.18 22.89 -6.28
N ASP A 658 -9.42 22.69 -6.72
CA ASP A 658 -10.51 23.65 -6.53
C ASP A 658 -11.39 23.33 -5.32
N ARG A 659 -10.97 22.42 -4.43
CA ARG A 659 -11.81 21.91 -3.32
C ARG A 659 -12.41 23.01 -2.44
N TYR A 660 -11.66 24.04 -2.07
CA TYR A 660 -12.18 25.18 -1.30
C TYR A 660 -13.15 26.05 -2.12
N VAL A 661 -12.89 26.25 -3.41
CA VAL A 661 -13.78 27.00 -4.30
C VAL A 661 -15.10 26.23 -4.43
N ARG A 662 -15.03 24.93 -4.73
CA ARG A 662 -16.20 24.06 -4.83
C ARG A 662 -17.03 24.04 -3.55
N ARG A 663 -16.39 24.05 -2.37
CA ARG A 663 -17.09 24.08 -1.08
C ARG A 663 -17.73 25.45 -0.79
N ALA A 664 -17.13 26.55 -1.23
CA ALA A 664 -17.71 27.88 -1.07
C ALA A 664 -18.98 28.10 -1.92
N PHE A 665 -19.14 27.32 -3.01
CA PHE A 665 -20.28 27.41 -3.94
C PHE A 665 -21.25 26.21 -3.88
N ALA A 666 -21.03 25.25 -2.96
CA ALA A 666 -21.91 24.11 -2.73
C ALA A 666 -22.81 24.39 -1.51
#